data_AF-B4NK75-F1
#
_entry.id   AF-B4NK75-F1
#
_cell.length_a   1.000
_cell.length_b   1.000
_cell.length_c   1.000
_cell.angle_alpha   90.00
_cell.angle_beta   90.00
_cell.angle_gamma   90.00
#
_symmetry.space_group_name_H-M   'P 1'
#
loop_
_entity.id
_entity.type
_entity.pdbx_description
1 polymer ?
#
loop_
_entity_poly.entity_id
_entity_poly.type
_entity_poly.pdbx_seq_one_letter_code
_entity_poly.pdbx_strand_id
1 'polypeptide(L)'
;MYGMLYESVQHYVQEEYGVETWKKVCQIVDCKHNSFKTHQIYPDKLMPDIAAALSACTGQSFDFCMNFFGRCFVRFFSNFGYDKMIRSTGRYFCDFLQSIDNIHLIMRFTYPKMKSPSMQLTNMDDNGAVILYRSGRTGMSKYLIGQMTEVAREFYGLEIKAYVIESQNDISGGTAGPIKLTDGPLTVIVKYRLDFDNREYMAKRVNTAAHPSQLKMPTVNMNVFLELFPFTFVLDHNMKITHAGEKIVETWIMHNPGANPKGFIGSYVMDKFHCRRPKDTTINWDTLIQMRAVLFEFELIRTGHNRAAYDAVLNMDFENYDEMTLNEAQTMALTKAQEFSEQQQAKNADDEDEIDPATGERRSSQGLRSILLKGQMFYIKDVDSLIFLCSPLIENLDELHGIGLYLNDLNPHGLSRELVMAGWQHCSKLEIMFEKEEQRSDELEKSLELADSWKRQGDELLYSMIPRPIAERMRKSEEHVCQSFEEVSVIFIEVLNVYDSGSNSIQDAMQAVTTLNKVFSALDEEIISPFVYKVETVGMVYMAVSGAPDINPLHAEHSCDLALRVIKKLKTDELEGVAIRVGINSGPVVAGVVGLKVPRYCLFGDTVNTASRMESSCEPWKIQLSQYTAEKVRSVGYKVESRGTVKVKGKGEMETYWLLDGPET
;
A
#
# COMPACT_ATOMS: atom_id res chain seq x y z
N MET A 1 -12.91 -5.51 8.90
CA MET A 1 -13.64 -4.51 8.08
C MET A 1 -12.70 -3.94 7.03
N TYR A 2 -13.21 -3.52 5.86
CA TYR A 2 -12.39 -2.90 4.83
C TYR A 2 -11.97 -1.47 5.20
N GLY A 3 -10.80 -1.06 4.73
CA GLY A 3 -10.18 0.24 4.98
C GLY A 3 -11.03 1.43 4.54
N MET A 4 -11.83 1.27 3.49
CA MET A 4 -12.77 2.31 3.03
C MET A 4 -13.62 2.89 4.17
N LEU A 5 -14.08 2.03 5.10
CA LEU A 5 -14.89 2.47 6.24
C LEU A 5 -14.07 3.38 7.17
N TYR A 6 -12.82 3.01 7.44
CA TYR A 6 -11.93 3.75 8.33
C TYR A 6 -11.41 5.04 7.71
N GLU A 7 -11.15 5.03 6.41
CA GLU A 7 -10.76 6.20 5.63
C GLU A 7 -11.88 7.26 5.66
N SER A 8 -13.14 6.85 5.52
CA SER A 8 -14.29 7.75 5.64
C SER A 8 -14.37 8.41 7.02
N VAL A 9 -14.16 7.62 8.08
CA VAL A 9 -14.17 8.13 9.46
C VAL A 9 -12.99 9.07 9.69
N GLN A 10 -11.79 8.71 9.24
CA GLN A 10 -10.60 9.54 9.36
C GLN A 10 -10.82 10.91 8.69
N HIS A 11 -11.30 10.93 7.44
CA HIS A 11 -11.53 12.16 6.69
C HIS A 11 -12.49 13.11 7.42
N TYR A 12 -13.68 12.62 7.77
CA TYR A 12 -14.71 13.48 8.37
C TYR A 12 -14.46 13.82 9.83
N VAL A 13 -13.75 12.98 10.59
CA VAL A 13 -13.32 13.35 11.95
C VAL A 13 -12.27 14.47 11.88
N GLN A 14 -11.34 14.41 10.93
CA GLN A 14 -10.36 15.48 10.72
C GLN A 14 -11.02 16.78 10.25
N GLU A 15 -12.06 16.68 9.41
CA GLU A 15 -12.82 17.83 8.92
C GLU A 15 -13.66 18.51 10.03
N GLU A 16 -14.42 17.74 10.82
CA GLU A 16 -15.32 18.31 11.84
C GLU A 16 -14.63 18.61 13.19
N TYR A 17 -13.66 17.79 13.61
CA TYR A 17 -13.03 17.88 14.93
C TYR A 17 -11.54 18.25 14.88
N GLY A 18 -10.95 18.37 13.68
CA GLY A 18 -9.55 18.74 13.48
C GLY A 18 -8.56 17.58 13.59
N VAL A 19 -7.39 17.77 12.97
CA VAL A 19 -6.30 16.78 12.91
C VAL A 19 -5.75 16.41 14.29
N GLU A 20 -5.73 17.35 15.24
CA GLU A 20 -5.24 17.11 16.61
C GLU A 20 -6.15 16.18 17.40
N THR A 21 -7.48 16.28 17.21
CA THR A 21 -8.43 15.35 17.85
C THR A 21 -8.25 13.95 17.29
N TRP A 22 -8.07 13.82 15.97
CA TRP A 22 -7.77 12.54 15.34
C TRP A 22 -6.48 11.89 15.88
N LYS A 23 -5.40 12.67 16.03
CA LYS A 23 -4.14 12.16 16.63
C LYS A 23 -4.36 11.63 18.04
N LYS A 24 -5.13 12.32 18.88
CA LYS A 24 -5.47 11.86 20.25
C LYS A 24 -6.27 10.56 20.22
N VAL A 25 -7.23 10.45 19.32
CA VAL A 25 -8.01 9.21 19.12
C VAL A 25 -7.08 8.05 18.71
N CYS A 26 -6.17 8.27 17.76
CA CYS A 26 -5.20 7.25 17.35
C CYS A 26 -4.26 6.84 18.50
N GLN A 27 -3.84 7.77 19.36
CA GLN A 27 -3.02 7.49 20.54
C GLN A 27 -3.76 6.64 21.57
N ILE A 28 -5.04 6.91 21.82
CA ILE A 28 -5.88 6.15 22.78
C ILE A 28 -6.08 4.71 22.30
N VAL A 29 -6.25 4.51 21.00
CA VAL A 29 -6.53 3.20 20.39
C VAL A 29 -5.24 2.40 20.11
N ASP A 30 -4.05 2.99 20.34
CA ASP A 30 -2.74 2.43 19.92
C ASP A 30 -2.73 2.04 18.42
N CYS A 31 -3.29 2.91 17.59
CA CYS A 31 -3.43 2.64 16.17
C CYS A 31 -2.09 2.90 15.46
N LYS A 32 -1.35 1.83 15.14
CA LYS A 32 -0.07 1.88 14.41
C LYS A 32 -0.19 2.38 12.96
N HIS A 33 -1.41 2.57 12.45
CA HIS A 33 -1.66 2.95 11.07
C HIS A 33 -1.82 4.47 10.94
N ASN A 34 -0.88 5.13 10.26
CA ASN A 34 -0.95 6.58 9.95
C ASN A 34 -1.99 6.91 8.87
N SER A 35 -2.30 5.95 8.01
CA SER A 35 -3.34 6.05 6.98
C SER A 35 -4.01 4.70 6.75
N PHE A 36 -5.31 4.72 6.45
CA PHE A 36 -6.06 3.54 6.07
C PHE A 36 -6.05 3.36 4.55
N LYS A 37 -5.73 2.14 4.09
CA LYS A 37 -5.78 1.77 2.68
C LYS A 37 -7.13 1.14 2.36
N THR A 38 -7.84 1.64 1.36
CA THR A 38 -9.23 1.28 1.02
C THR A 38 -9.48 -0.24 0.93
N HIS A 39 -8.62 -0.99 0.24
CA HIS A 39 -8.75 -2.44 0.02
C HIS A 39 -8.12 -3.32 1.11
N GLN A 40 -7.46 -2.74 2.12
CA GLN A 40 -6.89 -3.51 3.22
C GLN A 40 -7.97 -3.89 4.25
N ILE A 41 -7.86 -5.08 4.83
CA ILE A 41 -8.77 -5.54 5.89
C ILE A 41 -8.14 -5.27 7.25
N TYR A 42 -8.87 -4.55 8.09
CA TYR A 42 -8.50 -4.24 9.46
C TYR A 42 -9.38 -5.03 10.45
N PRO A 43 -8.95 -5.21 11.70
CA PRO A 43 -9.73 -5.89 12.74
C PRO A 43 -11.12 -5.28 12.92
N ASP A 44 -12.14 -6.11 13.15
CA ASP A 44 -13.51 -5.63 13.39
C ASP A 44 -13.65 -4.85 14.71
N LYS A 45 -12.67 -4.97 15.63
CA LYS A 45 -12.64 -4.22 16.89
C LYS A 45 -12.32 -2.74 16.75
N LEU A 46 -11.59 -2.39 15.71
CA LEU A 46 -11.03 -1.06 15.56
C LEU A 46 -12.13 0.02 15.45
N MET A 47 -13.25 -0.29 14.79
CA MET A 47 -14.36 0.68 14.61
C MET A 47 -15.01 1.10 15.95
N PRO A 48 -15.48 0.17 16.80
CA PRO A 48 -16.00 0.55 18.11
C PRO A 48 -14.92 1.13 19.03
N ASP A 49 -13.65 0.71 18.93
CA ASP A 49 -12.56 1.29 19.73
C ASP A 49 -12.34 2.77 19.36
N ILE A 50 -12.36 3.10 18.06
CA ILE A 50 -12.31 4.49 17.56
C ILE A 50 -13.53 5.28 18.04
N ALA A 51 -14.73 4.69 18.02
CA ALA A 51 -15.94 5.36 18.52
C ALA A 51 -15.87 5.66 20.02
N ALA A 52 -15.36 4.72 20.82
CA ALA A 52 -15.17 4.90 22.26
C ALA A 52 -14.11 5.98 22.58
N ALA A 53 -12.99 5.97 21.84
CA ALA A 53 -11.95 6.98 21.98
C ALA A 53 -12.44 8.38 21.56
N LEU A 54 -13.18 8.47 20.45
CA LEU A 54 -13.77 9.75 20.01
C LEU A 54 -14.80 10.27 21.00
N SER A 55 -15.63 9.39 21.57
CA SER A 55 -16.57 9.72 22.64
C SER A 55 -15.83 10.30 23.86
N ALA A 56 -14.71 9.70 24.27
CA ALA A 56 -13.88 10.21 25.37
C ALA A 56 -13.26 11.58 25.06
N CYS A 57 -12.84 11.84 23.81
CA CYS A 57 -12.25 13.12 23.42
C CYS A 57 -13.28 14.25 23.24
N THR A 58 -14.47 13.94 22.72
CA THR A 58 -15.48 14.94 22.32
C THR A 58 -16.60 15.14 23.35
N GLY A 59 -16.76 14.22 24.30
CA GLY A 59 -17.84 14.21 25.28
C GLY A 59 -19.20 13.75 24.73
N GLN A 60 -19.26 13.35 23.45
CA GLN A 60 -20.46 12.79 22.83
C GLN A 60 -20.69 11.33 23.26
N SER A 61 -21.92 10.83 23.13
CA SER A 61 -22.21 9.42 23.45
C SER A 61 -21.64 8.47 22.40
N PHE A 62 -21.33 7.23 22.81
CA PHE A 62 -20.89 6.17 21.88
C PHE A 62 -21.88 5.96 20.72
N ASP A 63 -23.18 5.96 21.02
CA ASP A 63 -24.26 5.82 20.03
C ASP A 63 -24.25 6.97 19.01
N PHE A 64 -23.97 8.20 19.47
CA PHE A 64 -23.82 9.36 18.60
C PHE A 64 -22.62 9.18 17.66
N CYS A 65 -21.45 8.78 18.17
CA CYS A 65 -20.25 8.54 17.37
C CYS A 65 -20.48 7.45 16.32
N MET A 66 -21.12 6.33 16.68
CA MET A 66 -21.43 5.26 15.73
C MET A 66 -22.42 5.71 14.65
N ASN A 67 -23.44 6.47 15.02
CA ASN A 67 -24.36 7.06 14.05
C ASN A 67 -23.66 8.06 13.12
N PHE A 68 -22.78 8.90 13.67
CA PHE A 68 -21.96 9.84 12.92
C PHE A 68 -21.07 9.11 11.90
N PHE A 69 -20.41 8.01 12.28
CA PHE A 69 -19.61 7.20 11.35
C PHE A 69 -20.45 6.64 10.20
N GLY A 70 -21.69 6.24 10.46
CA GLY A 70 -22.61 5.80 9.41
C GLY A 70 -22.89 6.89 8.37
N ARG A 71 -23.05 8.15 8.81
CA ARG A 71 -23.24 9.30 7.91
C ARG A 71 -21.96 9.62 7.13
N CYS A 72 -20.81 9.61 7.81
CA CYS A 72 -19.50 9.82 7.20
C CYS A 72 -19.28 8.86 6.02
N PHE A 73 -19.62 7.58 6.23
CA PHE A 73 -19.49 6.57 5.18
C PHE A 73 -20.31 6.91 3.94
N VAL A 74 -21.57 7.30 4.09
CA VAL A 74 -22.45 7.61 2.95
C VAL A 74 -21.96 8.84 2.19
N ARG A 75 -21.55 9.89 2.89
CA ARG A 75 -20.98 11.09 2.25
C ARG A 75 -19.67 10.78 1.52
N PHE A 76 -18.83 9.94 2.11
CA PHE A 76 -17.58 9.49 1.48
C PHE A 76 -17.85 8.59 0.27
N PHE A 77 -18.93 7.83 0.29
CA PHE A 77 -19.35 6.93 -0.78
C PHE A 77 -19.59 7.68 -2.10
N SER A 78 -20.08 8.91 -2.01
CA SER A 78 -20.25 9.81 -3.15
C SER A 78 -18.92 10.18 -3.83
N ASN A 79 -17.80 10.26 -3.09
CA ASN A 79 -16.49 10.58 -3.66
C ASN A 79 -15.97 9.48 -4.61
N PHE A 80 -16.38 8.23 -4.41
CA PHE A 80 -16.03 7.11 -5.28
C PHE A 80 -17.01 6.92 -6.45
N GLY A 81 -17.99 7.80 -6.61
CA GLY A 81 -18.97 7.73 -7.70
C GLY A 81 -20.04 6.65 -7.53
N TYR A 82 -20.18 6.10 -6.32
CA TYR A 82 -21.26 5.16 -6.02
C TYR A 82 -22.62 5.85 -5.79
N ASP A 83 -22.64 7.19 -5.73
CA ASP A 83 -23.85 8.00 -5.73
C ASP A 83 -24.77 7.63 -6.91
N LYS A 84 -24.18 7.41 -8.09
CA LYS A 84 -24.90 6.99 -9.30
C LYS A 84 -25.57 5.63 -9.12
N MET A 85 -24.89 4.69 -8.46
CA MET A 85 -25.44 3.36 -8.16
C MET A 85 -26.66 3.48 -7.25
N ILE A 86 -26.56 4.24 -6.16
CA ILE A 86 -27.67 4.42 -5.21
C ILE A 86 -28.85 5.17 -5.87
N ARG A 87 -28.59 6.20 -6.69
CA ARG A 87 -29.67 6.90 -7.41
C ARG A 87 -30.34 6.02 -8.47
N SER A 88 -29.63 5.04 -9.01
CA SER A 88 -30.15 4.14 -10.04
C SER A 88 -31.03 3.00 -9.50
N THR A 89 -31.03 2.74 -8.19
CA THR A 89 -31.74 1.58 -7.62
C THR A 89 -33.26 1.71 -7.69
N GLY A 90 -33.77 2.94 -7.65
CA GLY A 90 -35.20 3.17 -7.76
C GLY A 90 -35.58 4.62 -7.54
N ARG A 91 -36.85 4.92 -7.79
CA ARG A 91 -37.38 6.29 -7.68
C ARG A 91 -37.72 6.65 -6.24
N TYR A 92 -38.12 5.66 -5.45
CA TYR A 92 -38.52 5.83 -4.06
C TYR A 92 -37.53 5.14 -3.13
N PHE A 93 -37.44 5.64 -1.90
CA PHE A 93 -36.56 5.07 -0.89
C PHE A 93 -36.87 3.58 -0.61
N CYS A 94 -38.13 3.17 -0.67
CA CYS A 94 -38.50 1.75 -0.55
C CYS A 94 -37.90 0.84 -1.63
N ASP A 95 -37.71 1.34 -2.85
CA ASP A 95 -37.08 0.57 -3.94
C ASP A 95 -35.60 0.32 -3.60
N PHE A 96 -34.91 1.35 -3.09
CA PHE A 96 -33.56 1.22 -2.58
C PHE A 96 -33.50 0.19 -1.45
N LEU A 97 -34.39 0.27 -0.46
CA LEU A 97 -34.43 -0.66 0.67
C LEU A 97 -34.60 -2.13 0.25
N GLN A 98 -35.34 -2.39 -0.84
CA GLN A 98 -35.50 -3.75 -1.41
C GLN A 98 -34.24 -4.22 -2.15
N SER A 99 -33.44 -3.29 -2.66
CA SER A 99 -32.28 -3.58 -3.52
C SER A 99 -30.94 -3.66 -2.79
N ILE A 100 -30.88 -3.35 -1.48
CA ILE A 100 -29.60 -3.24 -0.75
C ILE A 100 -28.75 -4.52 -0.84
N ASP A 101 -29.39 -5.68 -0.71
CA ASP A 101 -28.68 -6.97 -0.79
C ASP A 101 -28.06 -7.19 -2.20
N ASN A 102 -28.68 -6.65 -3.26
CA ASN A 102 -28.14 -6.71 -4.62
C ASN A 102 -26.93 -5.78 -4.78
N ILE A 103 -27.01 -4.57 -4.22
CA ILE A 103 -25.90 -3.62 -4.20
C ILE A 103 -24.68 -4.25 -3.49
N HIS A 104 -24.89 -4.87 -2.33
CA HIS A 104 -23.83 -5.57 -1.62
C HIS A 104 -23.23 -6.71 -2.45
N LEU A 105 -24.06 -7.44 -3.20
CA LEU A 105 -23.58 -8.51 -4.06
C LEU A 105 -22.67 -7.98 -5.17
N ILE A 106 -23.04 -6.86 -5.80
CA ILE A 106 -22.20 -6.18 -6.79
C ILE A 106 -20.89 -5.67 -6.17
N MET A 107 -20.96 -5.09 -4.96
CA MET A 107 -19.75 -4.63 -4.27
C MET A 107 -18.75 -5.75 -3.96
N ARG A 108 -19.17 -7.02 -3.91
CA ARG A 108 -18.23 -8.14 -3.70
C ARG A 108 -17.25 -8.32 -4.86
N PHE A 109 -17.55 -7.86 -6.07
CA PHE A 109 -16.57 -7.87 -7.16
C PHE A 109 -15.41 -6.91 -6.91
N THR A 110 -15.68 -5.75 -6.32
CA THR A 110 -14.64 -4.80 -5.90
C THR A 110 -14.01 -5.20 -4.55
N TYR A 111 -14.79 -5.83 -3.67
CA TYR A 111 -14.39 -6.24 -2.32
C TYR A 111 -14.67 -7.73 -2.06
N PRO A 112 -13.85 -8.67 -2.59
CA PRO A 112 -14.15 -10.11 -2.57
C PRO A 112 -14.37 -10.70 -1.19
N LYS A 113 -13.58 -10.25 -0.19
CA LYS A 113 -13.63 -10.74 1.19
C LYS A 113 -14.71 -10.01 2.02
N MET A 114 -15.60 -9.26 1.39
CA MET A 114 -16.63 -8.48 2.08
C MET A 114 -17.67 -9.42 2.70
N LYS A 115 -17.83 -9.31 4.01
CA LYS A 115 -18.94 -9.92 4.75
C LYS A 115 -20.04 -8.89 4.91
N SER A 116 -20.95 -8.83 3.94
CA SER A 116 -22.08 -7.90 3.98
C SER A 116 -23.18 -8.37 4.95
N PRO A 117 -23.83 -7.45 5.67
CA PRO A 117 -25.08 -7.75 6.36
C PRO A 117 -26.22 -7.92 5.34
N SER A 118 -27.25 -8.68 5.73
CA SER A 118 -28.49 -8.80 4.95
C SER A 118 -29.56 -7.88 5.51
N MET A 119 -30.26 -7.19 4.61
CA MET A 119 -31.35 -6.26 4.93
C MET A 119 -32.60 -6.66 4.16
N GLN A 120 -33.65 -7.00 4.89
CA GLN A 120 -34.93 -7.44 4.31
C GLN A 120 -36.04 -6.48 4.69
N LEU A 121 -36.73 -5.95 3.70
CA LEU A 121 -37.92 -5.15 3.91
C LEU A 121 -39.10 -6.07 4.26
N THR A 122 -39.62 -5.97 5.48
CA THR A 122 -40.65 -6.89 6.01
C THR A 122 -42.06 -6.33 5.91
N ASN A 123 -42.22 -5.03 6.20
CA ASN A 123 -43.51 -4.37 6.16
C ASN A 123 -43.36 -2.93 5.64
N MET A 124 -44.41 -2.42 5.00
CA MET A 124 -44.50 -1.07 4.44
C MET A 124 -45.89 -0.52 4.69
N ASP A 125 -45.96 0.74 5.08
CA ASP A 125 -47.21 1.49 5.23
C ASP A 125 -47.02 2.93 4.75
N ASP A 126 -48.08 3.72 4.82
CA ASP A 126 -48.09 5.13 4.37
C ASP A 126 -47.12 6.01 5.18
N ASN A 127 -46.78 5.61 6.40
CA ASN A 127 -45.93 6.35 7.33
C ASN A 127 -44.52 5.77 7.44
N GLY A 128 -44.14 4.82 6.57
CA GLY A 128 -42.78 4.33 6.45
C GLY A 128 -42.64 2.83 6.24
N ALA A 129 -41.57 2.26 6.79
CA ALA A 129 -41.13 0.91 6.48
C ALA A 129 -40.48 0.20 7.69
N VAL A 130 -40.53 -1.13 7.69
CA VAL A 130 -39.89 -1.98 8.70
C VAL A 130 -38.87 -2.91 8.06
N ILE A 131 -37.62 -2.78 8.49
CA ILE A 131 -36.50 -3.56 7.96
C ILE A 131 -35.99 -4.54 9.02
N LEU A 132 -35.72 -5.77 8.58
CA LEU A 132 -35.00 -6.78 9.35
C LEU A 132 -33.54 -6.81 8.91
N TYR A 133 -32.65 -6.50 9.83
CA TYR A 133 -31.21 -6.53 9.65
C TYR A 133 -30.63 -7.80 10.26
N ARG A 134 -29.75 -8.48 9.52
CA ARG A 134 -29.00 -9.65 10.00
C ARG A 134 -27.52 -9.47 9.74
N SER A 135 -26.70 -9.71 10.76
CA SER A 135 -25.25 -9.54 10.66
C SER A 135 -24.51 -10.56 11.50
N GLY A 136 -23.26 -10.86 11.12
CA GLY A 136 -22.32 -11.58 11.96
C GLY A 136 -21.56 -10.69 12.94
N ARG A 137 -21.75 -9.36 12.89
CA ARG A 137 -21.06 -8.36 13.72
C ARG A 137 -22.03 -7.71 14.70
N THR A 138 -21.58 -7.58 15.94
CA THR A 138 -22.27 -6.89 17.04
C THR A 138 -21.92 -5.40 17.07
N GLY A 139 -22.77 -4.59 17.72
CA GLY A 139 -22.48 -3.17 17.98
C GLY A 139 -22.62 -2.25 16.78
N MET A 140 -23.12 -2.75 15.65
CA MET A 140 -23.23 -2.00 14.37
C MET A 140 -24.62 -1.41 14.12
N SER A 141 -25.55 -1.55 15.07
CA SER A 141 -26.94 -1.14 14.87
C SER A 141 -27.10 0.37 14.66
N LYS A 142 -26.43 1.17 15.49
CA LYS A 142 -26.44 2.64 15.39
C LYS A 142 -25.75 3.15 14.13
N TYR A 143 -24.73 2.43 13.66
CA TYR A 143 -24.04 2.74 12.42
C TYR A 143 -24.97 2.63 11.21
N LEU A 144 -25.79 1.57 11.14
CA LEU A 144 -26.79 1.42 10.07
C LEU A 144 -27.83 2.55 10.08
N ILE A 145 -28.27 2.98 11.27
CA ILE A 145 -29.21 4.11 11.39
C ILE A 145 -28.60 5.37 10.76
N GLY A 146 -27.33 5.66 11.03
CA GLY A 146 -26.61 6.78 10.41
C GLY A 146 -26.60 6.69 8.89
N GLN A 147 -26.29 5.51 8.35
CA GLN A 147 -26.29 5.28 6.90
C GLN A 147 -27.67 5.50 6.27
N MET A 148 -28.72 4.88 6.82
CA MET A 148 -30.09 5.00 6.27
C MET A 148 -30.58 6.46 6.32
N THR A 149 -30.25 7.18 7.38
CA THR A 149 -30.64 8.59 7.55
C THR A 149 -29.95 9.48 6.52
N GLU A 150 -28.66 9.27 6.30
CA GLU A 150 -27.91 10.04 5.31
C GLU A 150 -28.36 9.72 3.89
N VAL A 151 -28.58 8.45 3.56
CA VAL A 151 -29.04 8.04 2.22
C VAL A 151 -30.40 8.66 1.89
N ALA A 152 -31.35 8.59 2.82
CA ALA A 152 -32.67 9.17 2.62
C ALA A 152 -32.60 10.68 2.39
N ARG A 153 -31.74 11.38 3.13
CA ARG A 153 -31.56 12.83 3.02
C ARG A 153 -30.84 13.23 1.73
N GLU A 154 -29.69 12.64 1.42
CA GLU A 154 -28.80 13.04 0.32
C GLU A 154 -29.32 12.62 -1.06
N PHE A 155 -29.93 11.43 -1.16
CA PHE A 155 -30.37 10.87 -2.45
C PHE A 155 -31.86 11.04 -2.72
N TYR A 156 -32.70 11.02 -1.68
CA TYR A 156 -34.16 11.05 -1.81
C TYR A 156 -34.82 12.33 -1.26
N GLY A 157 -34.06 13.22 -0.62
CA GLY A 157 -34.60 14.45 -0.03
C GLY A 157 -35.59 14.20 1.11
N LEU A 158 -35.52 13.04 1.77
CA LEU A 158 -36.43 12.64 2.84
C LEU A 158 -35.75 12.76 4.20
N GLU A 159 -36.43 13.38 5.16
CA GLU A 159 -36.05 13.29 6.57
C GLU A 159 -36.71 12.06 7.19
N ILE A 160 -35.89 11.08 7.57
CA ILE A 160 -36.37 9.85 8.20
C ILE A 160 -36.09 9.87 9.70
N LYS A 161 -36.98 9.27 10.49
CA LYS A 161 -36.71 8.91 11.89
C LYS A 161 -36.59 7.40 12.00
N ALA A 162 -35.46 6.93 12.52
CA ALA A 162 -35.15 5.51 12.58
C ALA A 162 -34.92 5.07 14.03
N TYR A 163 -35.63 4.05 14.47
CA TYR A 163 -35.47 3.46 15.80
C TYR A 163 -35.56 1.93 15.78
N VAL A 164 -35.00 1.32 16.80
CA VAL A 164 -34.96 -0.14 16.96
C VAL A 164 -36.24 -0.59 17.65
N ILE A 165 -36.98 -1.50 17.02
CA ILE A 165 -38.18 -2.14 17.60
C ILE A 165 -37.77 -3.34 18.46
N GLU A 166 -36.91 -4.19 17.90
CA GLU A 166 -36.49 -5.44 18.51
C GLU A 166 -35.01 -5.65 18.20
N SER A 167 -34.26 -6.14 19.18
CA SER A 167 -32.85 -6.44 19.03
C SER A 167 -32.51 -7.75 19.73
N GLN A 168 -31.83 -8.63 19.02
CA GLN A 168 -31.36 -9.92 19.51
C GLN A 168 -29.86 -10.03 19.25
N ASN A 169 -29.10 -10.43 20.28
CA ASN A 169 -27.65 -10.64 20.23
C ASN A 169 -26.82 -9.39 19.88
N ASP A 170 -27.39 -8.18 19.84
CA ASP A 170 -26.65 -6.94 19.60
C ASP A 170 -26.09 -6.36 20.91
N ILE A 171 -24.76 -6.32 21.03
CA ILE A 171 -24.05 -5.82 22.21
C ILE A 171 -23.26 -4.57 21.82
N SER A 172 -23.51 -3.44 22.49
CA SER A 172 -22.76 -2.20 22.29
C SER A 172 -21.27 -2.39 22.64
N GLY A 173 -20.37 -2.00 21.73
CA GLY A 173 -18.92 -2.19 21.88
C GLY A 173 -18.44 -3.64 21.70
N GLY A 174 -19.34 -4.59 21.39
CA GLY A 174 -18.99 -5.97 21.07
C GLY A 174 -18.41 -6.10 19.66
N THR A 175 -17.49 -7.06 19.49
CA THR A 175 -16.76 -7.25 18.22
C THR A 175 -16.69 -8.71 17.75
N ALA A 176 -17.15 -9.63 18.61
CA ALA A 176 -17.50 -11.00 18.28
C ALA A 176 -18.98 -11.20 18.60
N GLY A 177 -19.72 -11.88 17.73
CA GLY A 177 -21.08 -12.33 18.06
C GLY A 177 -21.06 -13.20 19.32
N PRO A 178 -22.16 -13.26 20.11
CA PRO A 178 -22.16 -14.08 21.31
C PRO A 178 -21.91 -15.57 20.93
N ILE A 179 -21.01 -16.23 21.63
CA ILE A 179 -20.60 -17.62 21.36
C ILE A 179 -21.42 -18.53 22.28
N LYS A 180 -22.15 -19.51 21.74
CA LYS A 180 -22.69 -20.61 22.56
C LYS A 180 -21.56 -21.58 22.93
N LEU A 181 -21.66 -22.18 24.12
CA LEU A 181 -20.73 -23.22 24.58
C LEU A 181 -20.78 -24.50 23.72
N THR A 182 -21.81 -24.63 22.87
CA THR A 182 -22.02 -25.71 21.90
C THR A 182 -22.61 -25.09 20.62
N ASP A 183 -21.84 -25.18 19.54
CA ASP A 183 -22.16 -24.80 18.14
C ASP A 183 -22.38 -23.31 17.80
N GLY A 184 -21.31 -22.69 17.27
CA GLY A 184 -21.36 -21.57 16.31
C GLY A 184 -21.51 -20.14 16.88
N PRO A 185 -21.09 -19.11 16.10
CA PRO A 185 -21.32 -17.70 16.44
C PRO A 185 -22.79 -17.31 16.22
N LEU A 186 -23.43 -16.68 17.23
CA LEU A 186 -24.80 -16.19 17.14
C LEU A 186 -24.91 -15.06 16.11
N THR A 187 -25.95 -15.13 15.28
CA THR A 187 -26.29 -14.04 14.35
C THR A 187 -27.00 -12.91 15.08
N VAL A 188 -26.62 -11.68 14.75
CA VAL A 188 -27.24 -10.45 15.25
C VAL A 188 -28.46 -10.17 14.41
N ILE A 189 -29.62 -10.00 15.06
CA ILE A 189 -30.89 -9.72 14.39
C ILE A 189 -31.45 -8.45 15.00
N VAL A 190 -31.69 -7.43 14.17
CA VAL A 190 -32.26 -6.15 14.61
C VAL A 190 -33.39 -5.75 13.69
N LYS A 191 -34.53 -5.39 14.26
CA LYS A 191 -35.70 -4.92 13.54
C LYS A 191 -35.82 -3.40 13.71
N TYR A 192 -35.76 -2.68 12.60
CA TYR A 192 -35.85 -1.22 12.57
C TYR A 192 -37.20 -0.75 12.07
N ARG A 193 -37.73 0.30 12.69
CA ARG A 193 -38.78 1.13 12.12
C ARG A 193 -38.14 2.37 11.51
N LEU A 194 -38.47 2.65 10.25
CA LEU A 194 -38.12 3.87 9.55
C LEU A 194 -39.41 4.64 9.28
N ASP A 195 -39.57 5.79 9.93
CA ASP A 195 -40.72 6.68 9.73
C ASP A 195 -40.40 7.76 8.70
N PHE A 196 -41.21 7.83 7.65
CA PHE A 196 -41.16 8.83 6.58
C PHE A 196 -42.45 8.84 5.77
N ASP A 197 -42.65 9.88 4.96
CA ASP A 197 -43.82 9.96 4.09
C ASP A 197 -43.68 8.99 2.90
N ASN A 198 -44.48 7.92 2.91
CA ASN A 198 -44.45 6.86 1.90
C ASN A 198 -45.75 6.79 1.07
N ARG A 199 -46.63 7.79 1.20
CA ARG A 199 -47.97 7.78 0.60
C ARG A 199 -47.94 7.68 -0.93
N GLU A 200 -47.01 8.36 -1.59
CA GLU A 200 -46.90 8.34 -3.06
C GLU A 200 -46.55 6.94 -3.58
N TYR A 201 -45.62 6.26 -2.90
CA TYR A 201 -45.22 4.89 -3.22
C TYR A 201 -46.39 3.91 -3.01
N MET A 202 -47.11 4.03 -1.89
CA MET A 202 -48.24 3.19 -1.56
C MET A 202 -49.41 3.40 -2.54
N ALA A 203 -49.74 4.64 -2.89
CA ALA A 203 -50.77 4.96 -3.88
C ALA A 203 -50.49 4.33 -5.26
N LYS A 204 -49.23 4.34 -5.69
CA LYS A 204 -48.82 3.72 -6.96
C LYS A 204 -48.95 2.19 -6.93
N ARG A 205 -48.66 1.55 -5.79
CA ARG A 205 -48.90 0.11 -5.60
C ARG A 205 -50.39 -0.24 -5.52
N VAL A 206 -51.24 0.65 -5.02
CA VAL A 206 -52.70 0.42 -4.90
C VAL A 206 -53.42 0.65 -6.24
N ASN A 207 -52.92 1.53 -7.11
CA ASN A 207 -53.42 1.72 -8.48
C ASN A 207 -53.19 0.52 -9.45
N THR A 208 -52.86 -0.64 -8.89
CA THR A 208 -52.76 -1.95 -9.55
C THR A 208 -54.14 -2.55 -9.88
N ALA A 209 -55.24 -1.78 -9.81
CA ALA A 209 -56.54 -2.21 -10.32
C ALA A 209 -56.61 -2.27 -11.87
N ALA A 210 -55.63 -1.68 -12.56
CA ALA A 210 -55.46 -1.77 -14.01
C ALA A 210 -54.22 -2.59 -14.41
N HIS A 211 -53.69 -3.43 -13.51
CA HIS A 211 -52.46 -4.16 -13.76
C HIS A 211 -52.74 -5.50 -14.49
N PRO A 212 -51.93 -5.89 -15.50
CA PRO A 212 -52.12 -7.14 -16.26
C PRO A 212 -52.18 -8.42 -15.43
N SER A 213 -51.69 -8.40 -14.19
CA SER A 213 -51.76 -9.52 -13.24
C SER A 213 -53.17 -9.85 -12.74
N GLN A 214 -54.17 -9.02 -13.04
CA GLN A 214 -55.59 -9.31 -12.79
C GLN A 214 -56.29 -9.94 -14.01
N LEU A 215 -55.63 -10.00 -15.17
CA LEU A 215 -56.11 -10.76 -16.31
C LEU A 215 -55.85 -12.24 -16.06
N LYS A 216 -56.89 -13.09 -16.25
CA LYS A 216 -56.72 -14.54 -16.29
C LYS A 216 -55.89 -14.88 -17.53
N MET A 217 -54.59 -15.08 -17.32
CA MET A 217 -53.66 -15.54 -18.36
C MET A 217 -53.97 -17.01 -18.72
N PRO A 218 -53.70 -17.43 -19.97
CA PRO A 218 -53.78 -18.83 -20.36
C PRO A 218 -52.77 -19.69 -19.57
N THR A 219 -53.10 -20.96 -19.34
CA THR A 219 -52.25 -21.91 -18.63
C THR A 219 -50.98 -22.21 -19.42
N VAL A 220 -49.82 -22.20 -18.75
CA VAL A 220 -48.51 -22.53 -19.33
C VAL A 220 -48.09 -23.93 -18.90
N ASN A 221 -47.46 -24.69 -19.80
CA ASN A 221 -46.93 -26.02 -19.48
C ASN A 221 -45.70 -25.89 -18.56
N MET A 222 -45.63 -26.72 -17.51
CA MET A 222 -44.53 -26.73 -16.55
C MET A 222 -43.17 -27.03 -17.21
N ASN A 223 -43.13 -27.85 -18.27
CA ASN A 223 -41.86 -28.16 -18.95
C ASN A 223 -41.25 -26.91 -19.58
N VAL A 224 -42.07 -26.08 -20.24
CA VAL A 224 -41.63 -24.78 -20.80
C VAL A 224 -41.15 -23.84 -19.69
N PHE A 225 -41.78 -23.90 -18.51
CA PHE A 225 -41.33 -23.13 -17.36
C PHE A 225 -39.96 -23.59 -16.85
N LEU A 226 -39.72 -24.90 -16.75
CA LEU A 226 -38.44 -25.46 -16.29
C LEU A 226 -37.31 -25.27 -17.31
N GLU A 227 -37.61 -25.23 -18.60
CA GLU A 227 -36.65 -24.84 -19.66
C GLU A 227 -36.22 -23.38 -19.50
N LEU A 228 -37.15 -22.49 -19.13
CA LEU A 228 -36.82 -21.10 -18.84
C LEU A 228 -36.00 -20.96 -17.55
N PHE A 229 -36.32 -21.74 -16.52
CA PHE A 229 -35.68 -21.68 -15.21
C PHE A 229 -34.93 -22.98 -14.86
N PRO A 230 -33.75 -23.23 -15.48
CA PRO A 230 -33.02 -24.49 -15.38
C PRO A 230 -32.54 -24.86 -13.96
N PHE A 231 -32.47 -23.88 -13.05
CA PHE A 231 -32.09 -24.10 -11.64
C PHE A 231 -33.27 -24.08 -10.67
N THR A 232 -34.50 -24.35 -11.10
CA THR A 232 -35.66 -24.36 -10.20
C THR A 232 -35.99 -25.76 -9.73
N PHE A 233 -36.56 -25.92 -8.53
CA PHE A 233 -37.23 -27.16 -8.13
C PHE A 233 -38.56 -26.88 -7.42
N VAL A 234 -39.46 -27.86 -7.48
CA VAL A 234 -40.82 -27.80 -6.92
C VAL A 234 -40.96 -28.85 -5.83
N LEU A 235 -41.50 -28.46 -4.68
CA LEU A 235 -41.73 -29.30 -3.51
C LEU A 235 -43.22 -29.54 -3.28
N ASP A 236 -43.55 -30.76 -2.89
CA ASP A 236 -44.86 -31.12 -2.34
C ASP A 236 -44.95 -30.84 -0.83
N HIS A 237 -46.15 -31.02 -0.26
CA HIS A 237 -46.43 -30.88 1.18
C HIS A 237 -45.53 -31.75 2.08
N ASN A 238 -44.98 -32.86 1.54
CA ASN A 238 -44.11 -33.79 2.24
C ASN A 238 -42.61 -33.45 2.07
N MET A 239 -42.29 -32.28 1.52
CA MET A 239 -40.91 -31.83 1.27
C MET A 239 -40.15 -32.70 0.25
N LYS A 240 -40.88 -33.35 -0.67
CA LYS A 240 -40.30 -34.13 -1.78
C LYS A 240 -40.22 -33.32 -3.05
N ILE A 241 -39.14 -33.51 -3.80
CA ILE A 241 -38.92 -32.85 -5.09
C ILE A 241 -39.83 -33.50 -6.14
N THR A 242 -40.83 -32.79 -6.63
CA THR A 242 -41.73 -33.31 -7.67
C THR A 242 -41.22 -33.01 -9.08
N HIS A 243 -40.66 -31.82 -9.28
CA HIS A 243 -40.12 -31.35 -10.54
C HIS A 243 -38.83 -30.58 -10.27
N ALA A 244 -37.89 -30.63 -11.21
CA ALA A 244 -36.65 -29.88 -11.17
C ALA A 244 -36.23 -29.47 -12.58
N GLY A 245 -35.55 -28.33 -12.69
CA GLY A 245 -34.94 -27.88 -13.92
C GLY A 245 -33.76 -28.77 -14.30
N GLU A 246 -33.52 -28.87 -15.61
CA GLU A 246 -32.55 -29.78 -16.23
C GLU A 246 -31.15 -29.63 -15.61
N LYS A 247 -30.66 -28.38 -15.44
CA LYS A 247 -29.29 -28.12 -14.99
C LYS A 247 -29.04 -28.50 -13.53
N ILE A 248 -30.05 -28.43 -12.65
CA ILE A 248 -29.90 -28.98 -11.29
C ILE A 248 -29.69 -30.49 -11.33
N VAL A 249 -30.46 -31.18 -12.17
CA VAL A 249 -30.40 -32.64 -12.26
C VAL A 249 -29.07 -33.08 -12.87
N GLU A 250 -28.64 -32.45 -13.96
CA GLU A 250 -27.32 -32.68 -14.58
C GLU A 250 -26.19 -32.47 -13.58
N THR A 251 -26.19 -31.32 -12.88
CA THR A 251 -25.15 -30.99 -11.88
C THR A 251 -25.14 -32.02 -10.75
N TRP A 252 -26.32 -32.48 -10.29
CA TRP A 252 -26.40 -33.52 -9.27
C TRP A 252 -25.85 -34.87 -9.74
N ILE A 253 -26.13 -35.27 -10.98
CA ILE A 253 -25.57 -36.50 -11.58
C ILE A 253 -24.05 -36.40 -11.65
N MET A 254 -23.50 -35.26 -12.09
CA MET A 254 -22.06 -35.02 -12.16
C MET A 254 -21.38 -35.14 -10.79
N HIS A 255 -22.01 -34.61 -9.74
CA HIS A 255 -21.49 -34.68 -8.37
C HIS A 255 -21.66 -36.05 -7.70
N ASN A 256 -22.48 -36.93 -8.26
CA ASN A 256 -22.84 -38.23 -7.67
C ASN A 256 -22.84 -39.36 -8.74
N PRO A 257 -21.69 -39.69 -9.36
CA PRO A 257 -21.60 -40.58 -10.53
C PRO A 257 -21.98 -42.06 -10.29
N GLY A 258 -22.38 -42.44 -9.06
CA GLY A 258 -22.89 -43.78 -8.72
C GLY A 258 -24.38 -43.82 -8.35
N ALA A 259 -25.06 -42.68 -8.30
CA ALA A 259 -26.47 -42.61 -7.90
C ALA A 259 -27.39 -42.75 -9.12
N ASN A 260 -28.55 -43.41 -8.95
CA ASN A 260 -29.54 -43.53 -10.02
C ASN A 260 -30.10 -42.14 -10.37
N PRO A 261 -29.99 -41.68 -11.64
CA PRO A 261 -30.53 -40.39 -12.10
C PRO A 261 -32.01 -40.19 -11.78
N LYS A 262 -32.82 -41.26 -11.83
CA LYS A 262 -34.25 -41.20 -11.52
C LYS A 262 -34.55 -41.03 -10.03
N GLY A 263 -33.55 -41.21 -9.16
CA GLY A 263 -33.68 -41.07 -7.71
C GLY A 263 -33.62 -39.63 -7.20
N PHE A 264 -33.43 -38.64 -8.09
CA PHE A 264 -33.48 -37.22 -7.71
C PHE A 264 -34.94 -36.77 -7.50
N ILE A 265 -35.81 -37.07 -8.47
CA ILE A 265 -37.24 -36.79 -8.39
C ILE A 265 -37.89 -37.77 -7.42
N GLY A 266 -38.73 -37.26 -6.51
CA GLY A 266 -39.41 -38.03 -5.47
C GLY A 266 -38.60 -38.21 -4.17
N SER A 267 -37.35 -37.73 -4.13
CA SER A 267 -36.53 -37.72 -2.92
C SER A 267 -36.83 -36.52 -2.02
N TYR A 268 -36.48 -36.62 -0.74
CA TYR A 268 -36.62 -35.49 0.18
C TYR A 268 -35.57 -34.43 -0.12
N VAL A 269 -35.96 -33.16 -0.09
CA VAL A 269 -35.07 -32.04 -0.43
C VAL A 269 -33.81 -32.02 0.44
N MET A 270 -33.94 -32.37 1.73
CA MET A 270 -32.82 -32.34 2.69
C MET A 270 -31.81 -33.48 2.50
N ASP A 271 -32.16 -34.54 1.75
CA ASP A 271 -31.23 -35.60 1.38
C ASP A 271 -30.29 -35.15 0.24
N LYS A 272 -30.73 -34.17 -0.56
CA LYS A 272 -30.01 -33.68 -1.73
C LYS A 272 -29.39 -32.31 -1.51
N PHE A 273 -29.97 -31.48 -0.64
CA PHE A 273 -29.53 -30.13 -0.38
C PHE A 273 -29.29 -29.88 1.11
N HIS A 274 -28.19 -29.19 1.40
CA HIS A 274 -27.93 -28.59 2.69
C HIS A 274 -28.30 -27.11 2.67
N CYS A 275 -29.18 -26.67 3.56
CA CYS A 275 -29.52 -25.25 3.65
C CYS A 275 -28.47 -24.49 4.46
N ARG A 276 -27.77 -23.56 3.82
CA ARG A 276 -26.80 -22.67 4.49
C ARG A 276 -27.47 -21.46 5.14
N ARG A 277 -28.58 -20.99 4.58
CA ARG A 277 -29.34 -19.84 5.10
C ARG A 277 -30.84 -20.01 4.86
N PRO A 278 -31.69 -19.75 5.88
CA PRO A 278 -31.36 -19.29 7.24
C PRO A 278 -30.71 -20.37 8.12
N LYS A 279 -29.74 -19.98 8.97
CA LYS A 279 -29.06 -20.89 9.91
C LYS A 279 -30.00 -21.31 11.05
N ASP A 280 -29.81 -22.50 11.60
CA ASP A 280 -30.48 -23.03 12.79
C ASP A 280 -32.02 -23.12 12.70
N THR A 281 -32.56 -23.23 11.48
CA THR A 281 -34.00 -23.36 11.23
C THR A 281 -34.32 -24.75 10.68
N THR A 282 -35.21 -25.48 11.34
CA THR A 282 -35.75 -26.74 10.81
C THR A 282 -36.64 -26.46 9.61
N ILE A 283 -36.22 -26.94 8.44
CA ILE A 283 -36.93 -26.71 7.19
C ILE A 283 -38.09 -27.69 7.09
N ASN A 284 -39.27 -27.19 7.47
CA ASN A 284 -40.54 -27.87 7.32
C ASN A 284 -41.45 -27.02 6.43
N TRP A 285 -42.52 -27.63 5.92
CA TRP A 285 -43.50 -26.97 5.05
C TRP A 285 -44.08 -25.68 5.68
N ASP A 286 -44.54 -25.75 6.92
CA ASP A 286 -45.09 -24.60 7.65
C ASP A 286 -44.07 -23.47 7.81
N THR A 287 -42.82 -23.82 8.09
CA THR A 287 -41.71 -22.88 8.23
C THR A 287 -41.42 -22.17 6.90
N LEU A 288 -41.40 -22.89 5.78
CA LEU A 288 -41.19 -22.31 4.46
C LEU A 288 -42.32 -21.37 4.04
N ILE A 289 -43.58 -21.72 4.36
CA ILE A 289 -44.73 -20.87 4.10
C ILE A 289 -44.65 -19.57 4.92
N GLN A 290 -44.26 -19.65 6.20
CA GLN A 290 -44.07 -18.47 7.05
C GLN A 290 -42.92 -17.60 6.57
N MET A 291 -41.85 -18.20 6.03
CA MET A 291 -40.63 -17.52 5.59
C MET A 291 -40.59 -17.20 4.09
N ARG A 292 -41.74 -17.04 3.43
CA ARG A 292 -41.84 -16.72 1.98
C ARG A 292 -41.05 -15.50 1.50
N ALA A 293 -40.81 -14.53 2.37
CA ALA A 293 -40.06 -13.31 2.04
C ALA A 293 -38.54 -13.45 2.22
N VAL A 294 -38.08 -14.60 2.72
CA VAL A 294 -36.67 -14.86 3.03
C VAL A 294 -35.98 -15.45 1.81
N LEU A 295 -34.77 -14.95 1.52
CA LEU A 295 -33.86 -15.57 0.56
C LEU A 295 -33.22 -16.82 1.18
N PHE A 296 -33.38 -17.95 0.50
CA PHE A 296 -32.76 -19.21 0.89
C PHE A 296 -31.48 -19.45 0.11
N GLU A 297 -30.51 -20.04 0.78
CA GLU A 297 -29.27 -20.53 0.17
C GLU A 297 -29.20 -22.05 0.38
N PHE A 298 -29.31 -22.80 -0.71
CA PHE A 298 -29.22 -24.27 -0.72
C PHE A 298 -27.95 -24.70 -1.43
N GLU A 299 -27.14 -25.48 -0.74
CA GLU A 299 -25.94 -26.14 -1.28
C GLU A 299 -26.29 -27.57 -1.67
N LEU A 300 -25.93 -27.98 -2.88
CA LEU A 300 -26.14 -29.35 -3.32
C LEU A 300 -25.10 -30.29 -2.68
N ILE A 301 -25.58 -31.40 -2.10
CA ILE A 301 -24.75 -32.40 -1.42
C ILE A 301 -24.01 -33.26 -2.46
N ARG A 302 -22.73 -33.49 -2.22
CA ARG A 302 -21.81 -34.25 -3.08
C ARG A 302 -21.27 -35.47 -2.34
N THR A 303 -21.22 -36.63 -3.01
CA THR A 303 -20.76 -37.90 -2.42
C THR A 303 -19.35 -38.35 -2.84
N GLY A 304 -18.69 -37.73 -3.83
CA GLY A 304 -17.32 -38.11 -4.22
C GLY A 304 -16.54 -37.05 -5.03
N HIS A 305 -15.21 -36.99 -4.86
CA HIS A 305 -14.27 -36.17 -5.66
C HIS A 305 -13.69 -37.06 -6.76
N ASN A 306 -14.21 -37.03 -8.00
CA ASN A 306 -13.55 -37.75 -9.09
C ASN A 306 -13.72 -37.07 -10.44
N ARG A 307 -12.68 -36.34 -10.87
CA ARG A 307 -12.59 -35.71 -12.19
C ARG A 307 -12.47 -36.75 -13.33
N ALA A 308 -11.95 -37.94 -13.04
CA ALA A 308 -11.89 -39.05 -13.99
C ALA A 308 -13.28 -39.64 -14.34
N ALA A 309 -14.26 -39.52 -13.44
CA ALA A 309 -15.64 -39.94 -13.71
C ALA A 309 -16.34 -38.96 -14.68
N TYR A 310 -15.98 -37.67 -14.64
CA TYR A 310 -16.49 -36.65 -15.55
C TYR A 310 -16.08 -36.92 -17.01
N ASP A 311 -14.79 -37.19 -17.28
CA ASP A 311 -14.31 -37.53 -18.63
C ASP A 311 -14.89 -38.85 -19.16
N ALA A 312 -15.29 -39.77 -18.27
CA ALA A 312 -15.96 -41.01 -18.65
C ALA A 312 -17.44 -40.79 -19.00
N VAL A 313 -18.14 -39.88 -18.30
CA VAL A 313 -19.57 -39.57 -18.52
C VAL A 313 -19.76 -38.63 -19.71
N LEU A 314 -18.85 -37.68 -19.96
CA LEU A 314 -18.94 -36.75 -21.09
C LEU A 314 -18.78 -37.44 -22.46
N ASN A 315 -18.07 -38.56 -22.48
CA ASN A 315 -17.83 -39.39 -23.68
C ASN A 315 -18.85 -40.53 -23.84
N MET A 316 -19.93 -40.55 -23.05
CA MET A 316 -21.02 -41.51 -23.20
C MET A 316 -22.09 -40.95 -24.14
N ASP A 317 -22.31 -41.62 -25.28
CA ASP A 317 -23.43 -41.34 -26.17
C ASP A 317 -24.75 -41.80 -25.54
N PHE A 318 -25.63 -40.85 -25.24
CA PHE A 318 -26.93 -41.11 -24.58
C PHE A 318 -28.04 -41.61 -25.53
N GLU A 319 -27.78 -41.72 -26.84
CA GLU A 319 -28.80 -42.08 -27.84
C GLU A 319 -28.96 -43.59 -28.09
N ASN A 320 -28.00 -44.43 -27.67
CA ASN A 320 -28.06 -45.88 -27.87
C ASN A 320 -27.96 -46.62 -26.52
N TYR A 321 -29.09 -46.79 -25.84
CA TYR A 321 -29.18 -47.68 -24.67
C TYR A 321 -30.33 -48.67 -24.83
N ASP A 322 -30.14 -49.64 -25.72
CA ASP A 322 -30.62 -51.00 -25.54
C ASP A 322 -29.38 -51.90 -25.60
N GLU A 323 -29.09 -52.64 -24.53
CA GLU A 323 -27.99 -53.62 -24.39
C GLU A 323 -26.56 -53.11 -24.08
N MET A 324 -26.40 -52.29 -23.04
CA MET A 324 -25.21 -52.41 -22.17
C MET A 324 -25.66 -52.40 -20.72
N THR A 325 -25.32 -53.43 -19.95
CA THR A 325 -25.85 -53.54 -18.58
C THR A 325 -25.20 -52.49 -17.68
N LEU A 326 -26.02 -51.76 -16.91
CA LEU A 326 -25.61 -50.72 -15.94
C LEU A 326 -24.43 -51.16 -15.04
N ASN A 327 -24.31 -52.47 -14.79
CA ASN A 327 -23.21 -53.07 -14.06
C ASN A 327 -21.87 -52.94 -14.77
N GLU A 328 -21.78 -53.09 -16.09
CA GLU A 328 -20.52 -53.03 -16.84
C GLU A 328 -19.95 -51.61 -16.89
N ALA A 329 -20.82 -50.60 -17.04
CA ALA A 329 -20.45 -49.18 -16.96
C ALA A 329 -20.00 -48.79 -15.54
N GLN A 330 -20.70 -49.27 -14.50
CA GLN A 330 -20.30 -49.10 -13.10
C GLN A 330 -18.95 -49.77 -12.80
N THR A 331 -18.74 -50.98 -13.33
CA THR A 331 -17.50 -51.73 -13.10
C THR A 331 -16.33 -51.02 -13.77
N MET A 332 -16.45 -50.58 -15.03
CA MET A 332 -15.38 -49.81 -15.71
C MET A 332 -15.06 -48.48 -15.01
N ALA A 333 -16.07 -47.76 -14.51
CA ALA A 333 -15.87 -46.51 -13.76
C ALA A 333 -15.17 -46.75 -12.41
N LEU A 334 -15.54 -47.84 -11.71
CA LEU A 334 -14.91 -48.26 -10.45
C LEU A 334 -13.46 -48.74 -10.65
N THR A 335 -13.18 -49.51 -11.71
CA THR A 335 -11.83 -50.02 -12.01
C THR A 335 -10.88 -48.87 -12.36
N LYS A 336 -11.31 -47.92 -13.20
CA LYS A 336 -10.50 -46.74 -13.52
C LYS A 336 -10.30 -45.80 -12.32
N ALA A 337 -11.28 -45.73 -11.42
CA ALA A 337 -11.14 -44.97 -10.16
C ALA A 337 -10.13 -45.61 -9.19
N GLN A 338 -10.03 -46.95 -9.17
CA GLN A 338 -9.04 -47.68 -8.37
C GLN A 338 -7.62 -47.55 -8.95
N GLU A 339 -7.44 -47.70 -10.26
CA GLU A 339 -6.14 -47.54 -10.93
C GLU A 339 -5.52 -46.14 -10.72
N PHE A 340 -6.35 -45.09 -10.62
CA PHE A 340 -5.90 -43.72 -10.36
C PHE A 340 -5.57 -43.48 -8.87
N SER A 341 -6.30 -44.12 -7.95
CA SER A 341 -6.05 -44.04 -6.50
C SER A 341 -4.69 -44.64 -6.11
N GLU A 342 -4.22 -45.67 -6.82
CA GLU A 342 -2.91 -46.29 -6.60
C GLU A 342 -1.76 -45.38 -7.08
N GLN A 343 -1.97 -44.58 -8.14
CA GLN A 343 -0.97 -43.61 -8.62
C GLN A 343 -0.83 -42.39 -7.71
N GLN A 344 -1.88 -42.04 -6.95
CA GLN A 344 -1.91 -40.87 -6.07
C GLN A 344 -1.31 -41.15 -4.68
N GLN A 345 -1.39 -42.39 -4.19
CA GLN A 345 -0.69 -42.80 -2.95
C GLN A 345 0.84 -42.67 -3.07
N ALA A 346 1.41 -42.70 -4.29
CA ALA A 346 2.83 -42.48 -4.53
C ALA A 346 3.25 -41.00 -4.53
N LYS A 347 2.31 -40.04 -4.55
CA LYS A 347 2.58 -38.58 -4.60
C LYS A 347 2.17 -37.80 -3.35
N ASN A 348 1.38 -38.37 -2.45
CA ASN A 348 0.81 -37.68 -1.29
C ASN A 348 1.79 -37.43 -0.11
N ALA A 349 3.10 -37.42 -0.33
CA ALA A 349 4.07 -37.14 0.73
C ALA A 349 4.51 -35.67 0.82
N ASP A 350 4.30 -34.84 -0.22
CA ASP A 350 4.92 -33.50 -0.31
C ASP A 350 3.96 -32.32 -0.61
N ASP A 351 2.64 -32.49 -0.63
CA ASP A 351 1.70 -31.36 -0.84
C ASP A 351 1.08 -30.88 0.49
N GLU A 352 1.89 -30.17 1.30
CA GLU A 352 1.33 -29.15 2.21
C GLU A 352 1.04 -27.88 1.41
N ASP A 353 -0.05 -27.18 1.76
CA ASP A 353 -0.56 -25.96 1.11
C ASP A 353 0.49 -24.83 0.98
N GLU A 354 1.34 -24.88 -0.05
CA GLU A 354 2.24 -23.77 -0.39
C GLU A 354 1.51 -22.67 -1.16
N ILE A 355 1.59 -21.46 -0.61
CA ILE A 355 1.19 -20.20 -1.26
C ILE A 355 2.34 -19.80 -2.20
N ASP A 356 2.04 -19.57 -3.48
CA ASP A 356 3.01 -19.01 -4.41
C ASP A 356 3.36 -17.57 -3.96
N PRO A 357 4.61 -17.29 -3.56
CA PRO A 357 5.01 -16.00 -3.02
C PRO A 357 5.05 -14.88 -4.08
N ALA A 358 4.97 -15.19 -5.37
CA ALA A 358 4.99 -14.19 -6.44
C ALA A 358 3.59 -13.69 -6.84
N THR A 359 2.56 -14.53 -6.74
CA THR A 359 1.20 -14.22 -7.23
C THR A 359 0.15 -14.17 -6.12
N GLY A 360 0.42 -14.75 -4.95
CA GLY A 360 -0.51 -14.80 -3.82
C GLY A 360 -1.78 -15.62 -4.08
N GLU A 361 -1.85 -16.34 -5.21
CA GLU A 361 -2.96 -17.22 -5.53
C GLU A 361 -2.79 -18.58 -4.85
N ARG A 362 -3.89 -19.11 -4.32
CA ARG A 362 -3.94 -20.52 -3.88
C ARG A 362 -3.92 -21.39 -5.13
N ARG A 363 -2.99 -22.34 -5.22
CA ARG A 363 -3.11 -23.45 -6.18
C ARG A 363 -4.54 -23.97 -6.13
N SER A 364 -5.27 -23.85 -7.23
CA SER A 364 -6.68 -24.23 -7.31
C SER A 364 -6.81 -25.71 -6.94
N SER A 365 -7.55 -26.00 -5.86
CA SER A 365 -7.92 -27.36 -5.47
C SER A 365 -8.49 -28.10 -6.69
N GLN A 366 -7.80 -29.13 -7.18
CA GLN A 366 -8.11 -29.86 -8.41
C GLN A 366 -9.36 -30.77 -8.30
N GLY A 367 -10.51 -30.25 -7.87
CA GLY A 367 -11.74 -31.02 -7.73
C GLY A 367 -13.01 -30.20 -7.94
N LEU A 368 -14.11 -30.89 -8.34
CA LEU A 368 -15.41 -30.27 -8.54
C LEU A 368 -15.95 -29.65 -7.22
N ARG A 369 -16.37 -28.39 -7.25
CA ARG A 369 -17.00 -27.66 -6.11
C ARG A 369 -18.51 -27.88 -6.09
N SER A 370 -19.13 -27.85 -4.91
CA SER A 370 -20.59 -27.93 -4.75
C SER A 370 -21.26 -26.67 -5.29
N ILE A 371 -22.37 -26.83 -6.02
CA ILE A 371 -23.20 -25.72 -6.46
C ILE A 371 -23.97 -25.11 -5.27
N LEU A 372 -23.90 -23.78 -5.14
CA LEU A 372 -24.68 -23.01 -4.18
C LEU A 372 -25.77 -22.23 -4.91
N LEU A 373 -27.01 -22.49 -4.55
CA LEU A 373 -28.20 -21.90 -5.15
C LEU A 373 -28.80 -20.85 -4.22
N LYS A 374 -29.03 -19.64 -4.73
CA LYS A 374 -29.67 -18.56 -3.97
C LYS A 374 -30.98 -18.15 -4.63
N GLY A 375 -32.06 -18.11 -3.86
CA GLY A 375 -33.39 -17.87 -4.41
C GLY A 375 -34.47 -17.61 -3.37
N GLN A 376 -35.70 -17.46 -3.84
CA GLN A 376 -36.89 -17.30 -3.00
C GLN A 376 -37.83 -18.49 -3.17
N MET A 377 -38.55 -18.81 -2.09
CA MET A 377 -39.60 -19.82 -2.07
C MET A 377 -40.96 -19.17 -2.31
N PHE A 378 -41.68 -19.62 -3.33
CA PHE A 378 -43.03 -19.14 -3.64
C PHE A 378 -44.04 -20.27 -3.45
N TYR A 379 -45.15 -19.95 -2.80
CA TYR A 379 -46.26 -20.88 -2.65
C TYR A 379 -47.30 -20.65 -3.75
N ILE A 380 -47.52 -21.68 -4.57
CA ILE A 380 -48.50 -21.67 -5.64
C ILE A 380 -49.78 -22.31 -5.12
N LYS A 381 -50.78 -21.47 -4.81
CA LYS A 381 -52.06 -21.91 -4.25
C LYS A 381 -52.82 -22.88 -5.15
N ASP A 382 -52.72 -22.71 -6.47
CA ASP A 382 -53.50 -23.49 -7.43
C ASP A 382 -53.05 -24.95 -7.54
N VAL A 383 -51.77 -25.22 -7.23
CA VAL A 383 -51.13 -26.55 -7.35
C VAL A 383 -50.74 -27.10 -5.96
N ASP A 384 -51.02 -26.36 -4.89
CA ASP A 384 -50.59 -26.64 -3.52
C ASP A 384 -49.13 -27.10 -3.42
N SER A 385 -48.25 -26.39 -4.12
CA SER A 385 -46.82 -26.71 -4.24
C SER A 385 -45.97 -25.48 -3.91
N LEU A 386 -44.78 -25.72 -3.35
CA LEU A 386 -43.76 -24.68 -3.18
C LEU A 386 -42.77 -24.73 -4.35
N ILE A 387 -42.47 -23.60 -4.96
CA ILE A 387 -41.46 -23.48 -6.01
C ILE A 387 -40.28 -22.66 -5.53
N PHE A 388 -39.06 -23.17 -5.73
CA PHE A 388 -37.83 -22.47 -5.42
C PHE A 388 -37.25 -21.83 -6.67
N LEU A 389 -37.49 -20.53 -6.86
CA LEU A 389 -36.90 -19.78 -7.96
C LEU A 389 -35.53 -19.26 -7.54
N CYS A 390 -34.48 -19.78 -8.17
CA CYS A 390 -33.13 -19.49 -7.76
C CYS A 390 -32.17 -19.33 -8.94
N SER A 391 -30.97 -18.87 -8.61
CA SER A 391 -29.84 -18.82 -9.53
C SER A 391 -28.59 -19.29 -8.79
N PRO A 392 -27.64 -19.91 -9.50
CA PRO A 392 -26.37 -20.29 -8.91
C PRO A 392 -25.59 -19.05 -8.51
N LEU A 393 -25.01 -19.08 -7.31
CA LEU A 393 -24.10 -18.06 -6.82
C LEU A 393 -22.69 -18.44 -7.25
N ILE A 394 -22.16 -17.72 -8.24
CA ILE A 394 -20.84 -17.94 -8.83
C ILE A 394 -20.03 -16.67 -8.64
N GLU A 395 -18.83 -16.78 -8.09
CA GLU A 395 -17.97 -15.63 -7.84
C GLU A 395 -16.99 -15.35 -8.99
N ASN A 396 -16.49 -16.40 -9.65
CA ASN A 396 -15.53 -16.30 -10.76
C ASN A 396 -15.77 -17.37 -11.84
N LEU A 397 -15.17 -17.18 -13.02
CA LEU A 397 -15.25 -18.13 -14.13
C LEU A 397 -14.60 -19.49 -13.80
N ASP A 398 -13.58 -19.49 -12.94
CA ASP A 398 -12.92 -20.74 -12.52
C ASP A 398 -13.83 -21.60 -11.64
N GLU A 399 -14.66 -20.98 -10.79
CA GLU A 399 -15.67 -21.68 -10.01
C GLU A 399 -16.80 -22.20 -10.90
N LEU A 400 -17.19 -21.45 -11.93
CA LEU A 400 -18.17 -21.91 -12.92
C LEU A 400 -17.70 -23.22 -13.58
N HIS A 401 -16.47 -23.24 -14.10
CA HIS A 401 -15.86 -24.46 -14.63
C HIS A 401 -15.63 -25.53 -13.57
N GLY A 402 -15.26 -25.12 -12.35
CA GLY A 402 -15.08 -26.02 -11.21
C GLY A 402 -16.37 -26.67 -10.72
N ILE A 403 -17.55 -26.15 -11.05
CA ILE A 403 -18.84 -26.79 -10.77
C ILE A 403 -19.26 -27.71 -11.93
N GLY A 404 -18.66 -27.56 -13.11
CA GLY A 404 -19.05 -28.28 -14.33
C GLY A 404 -20.19 -27.60 -15.10
N LEU A 405 -20.39 -26.30 -14.86
CA LEU A 405 -21.36 -25.49 -15.59
C LEU A 405 -20.63 -24.61 -16.62
N TYR A 406 -21.35 -24.24 -17.67
CA TYR A 406 -20.91 -23.28 -18.67
C TYR A 406 -21.80 -22.03 -18.65
N LEU A 407 -21.33 -20.96 -19.30
CA LEU A 407 -22.04 -19.69 -19.34
C LEU A 407 -23.43 -19.80 -20.01
N ASN A 408 -23.58 -20.75 -20.94
CA ASN A 408 -24.84 -21.04 -21.62
C ASN A 408 -25.86 -21.79 -20.75
N ASP A 409 -25.41 -22.48 -19.70
CA ASP A 409 -26.29 -23.20 -18.79
C ASP A 409 -26.98 -22.27 -17.79
N LEU A 410 -26.48 -21.03 -17.65
CA LEU A 410 -27.09 -19.99 -16.82
C LEU A 410 -28.38 -19.43 -17.43
N ASN A 411 -29.31 -19.02 -16.57
CA ASN A 411 -30.58 -18.44 -16.99
C ASN A 411 -30.36 -17.34 -18.05
N PRO A 412 -30.93 -17.46 -19.26
CA PRO A 412 -30.67 -16.52 -20.36
C PRO A 412 -31.25 -15.13 -20.10
N HIS A 413 -32.30 -15.05 -19.28
CA HIS A 413 -32.98 -13.82 -18.85
C HIS A 413 -32.61 -13.40 -17.42
N GLY A 414 -31.71 -14.14 -16.77
CA GLY A 414 -31.25 -13.84 -15.41
C GLY A 414 -30.01 -12.95 -15.39
N LEU A 415 -29.80 -12.26 -14.28
CA LEU A 415 -28.62 -11.42 -14.07
C LEU A 415 -27.34 -12.22 -13.80
N SER A 416 -27.44 -13.51 -13.47
CA SER A 416 -26.29 -14.35 -13.08
C SER A 416 -25.21 -14.39 -14.17
N ARG A 417 -25.62 -14.53 -15.43
CA ARG A 417 -24.69 -14.57 -16.57
C ARG A 417 -23.93 -13.27 -16.75
N GLU A 418 -24.65 -12.14 -16.76
CA GLU A 418 -24.05 -10.81 -16.88
C GLU A 418 -23.15 -10.49 -15.69
N LEU A 419 -23.54 -10.92 -14.50
CA LEU A 419 -22.81 -10.71 -13.27
C LEU A 419 -21.46 -11.44 -13.27
N VAL A 420 -21.42 -12.69 -13.71
CA VAL A 420 -20.17 -13.46 -13.84
C VAL A 420 -19.23 -12.78 -14.85
N MET A 421 -19.77 -12.34 -15.99
CA MET A 421 -18.99 -11.62 -17.02
C MET A 421 -18.48 -10.27 -16.53
N ALA A 422 -19.33 -9.48 -15.85
CA ALA A 422 -18.97 -8.19 -15.29
C ALA A 422 -17.91 -8.34 -14.18
N GLY A 423 -18.04 -9.37 -13.35
CA GLY A 423 -17.04 -9.73 -12.35
C GLY A 423 -15.69 -10.01 -12.96
N TRP A 424 -15.64 -10.84 -14.01
CA TRP A 424 -14.40 -11.14 -14.74
C TRP A 424 -13.77 -9.88 -15.36
N GLN A 425 -14.55 -9.05 -16.06
CA GLN A 425 -14.07 -7.80 -16.64
C GLN A 425 -13.51 -6.84 -15.57
N HIS A 426 -14.17 -6.77 -14.42
CA HIS A 426 -13.72 -5.93 -13.31
C HIS A 426 -12.41 -6.45 -12.70
N CYS A 427 -12.28 -7.76 -12.49
CA CYS A 427 -11.04 -8.37 -11.99
C CYS A 427 -9.87 -8.13 -12.94
N SER A 428 -10.05 -8.34 -14.26
CA SER A 428 -9.01 -8.06 -15.26
C SER A 428 -8.59 -6.59 -15.26
N LYS A 429 -9.55 -5.66 -15.14
CA LYS A 429 -9.24 -4.23 -15.04
C LYS A 429 -8.46 -3.89 -13.78
N LEU A 430 -8.76 -4.52 -12.65
CA LEU A 430 -8.01 -4.34 -11.41
C LEU A 430 -6.57 -4.84 -11.54
N GLU A 431 -6.37 -6.00 -12.16
CA GLU A 431 -5.04 -6.58 -12.39
C GLU A 431 -4.14 -5.63 -13.20
N ILE A 432 -4.66 -5.08 -14.30
CA ILE A 432 -3.95 -4.08 -15.10
C ILE A 432 -3.63 -2.81 -14.28
N MET A 433 -4.53 -2.40 -13.39
CA MET A 433 -4.27 -1.24 -12.51
C MET A 433 -3.17 -1.54 -11.48
N PHE A 434 -3.15 -2.75 -10.92
CA PHE A 434 -2.10 -3.17 -10.00
C PHE A 434 -0.72 -3.22 -10.68
N GLU A 435 -0.64 -3.84 -11.85
CA GLU A 435 0.61 -3.90 -12.64
C GLU A 435 1.14 -2.49 -12.97
N LYS A 436 0.24 -1.57 -13.33
CA LYS A 436 0.62 -0.18 -13.60
C LYS A 436 1.11 0.56 -12.36
N GLU A 437 0.52 0.31 -11.20
CA GLU A 437 0.93 0.94 -9.94
C GLU A 437 2.28 0.38 -9.46
N GLU A 438 2.53 -0.92 -9.67
CA GLU A 438 3.82 -1.56 -9.42
C GLU A 438 4.91 -0.96 -10.31
N GLN A 439 4.67 -0.86 -11.62
CA GLN A 439 5.60 -0.19 -12.55
C GLN A 439 5.91 1.25 -12.12
N ARG A 440 4.89 1.99 -11.67
CA ARG A 440 5.07 3.36 -11.18
C ARG A 440 5.90 3.41 -9.89
N SER A 441 5.74 2.43 -9.01
CA SER A 441 6.55 2.29 -7.80
C SER A 441 8.02 2.08 -8.15
N ASP A 442 8.31 1.16 -9.08
CA ASP A 442 9.67 0.87 -9.55
C ASP A 442 10.32 2.08 -10.23
N GLU A 443 9.55 2.82 -11.05
CA GLU A 443 10.01 4.07 -11.66
C GLU A 443 10.36 5.13 -10.62
N LEU A 444 9.52 5.25 -9.58
CA LEU A 444 9.74 6.21 -8.50
C LEU A 444 10.98 5.83 -7.66
N GLU A 445 11.18 4.54 -7.38
CA GLU A 445 12.36 4.04 -6.68
C GLU A 445 13.64 4.35 -7.45
N LYS A 446 13.68 4.02 -8.75
CA LYS A 446 14.82 4.38 -9.63
C LYS A 446 15.06 5.88 -9.67
N SER A 447 13.99 6.69 -9.71
CA SER A 447 14.13 8.14 -9.69
C SER A 447 14.70 8.65 -8.36
N LEU A 448 14.35 8.03 -7.23
CA LEU A 448 14.88 8.38 -5.91
C LEU A 448 16.37 8.00 -5.79
N GLU A 449 16.74 6.79 -6.25
CA GLU A 449 18.14 6.35 -6.28
C GLU A 449 19.00 7.27 -7.14
N LEU A 450 18.51 7.65 -8.32
CA LEU A 450 19.18 8.62 -9.17
C LEU A 450 19.33 9.96 -8.44
N ALA A 451 18.26 10.50 -7.86
CA ALA A 451 18.31 11.76 -7.13
C ALA A 451 19.33 11.74 -5.98
N ASP A 452 19.43 10.62 -5.25
CA ASP A 452 20.43 10.43 -4.20
C ASP A 452 21.86 10.35 -4.76
N SER A 453 22.05 9.70 -5.91
CA SER A 453 23.33 9.68 -6.62
C SER A 453 23.76 11.09 -7.06
N TRP A 454 22.87 11.83 -7.71
CA TRP A 454 23.11 13.23 -8.12
C TRP A 454 23.41 14.12 -6.92
N LYS A 455 22.72 13.92 -5.79
CA LYS A 455 22.98 14.64 -4.55
C LYS A 455 24.36 14.33 -3.99
N ARG A 456 24.80 13.06 -3.98
CA ARG A 456 26.14 12.67 -3.53
C ARG A 456 27.23 13.29 -4.41
N GLN A 457 27.06 13.24 -5.74
CA GLN A 457 28.00 13.87 -6.67
C GLN A 457 28.05 15.39 -6.48
N GLY A 458 26.89 16.04 -6.28
CA GLY A 458 26.81 17.46 -5.96
C GLY A 458 27.52 17.82 -4.65
N ASP A 459 27.35 16.98 -3.61
CA ASP A 459 27.99 17.16 -2.32
C ASP A 459 29.52 16.98 -2.40
N GLU A 460 30.01 15.99 -3.14
CA GLU A 460 31.44 15.76 -3.36
C GLU A 460 32.11 16.94 -4.09
N LEU A 461 31.48 17.44 -5.15
CA LEU A 461 31.95 18.63 -5.86
C LEU A 461 31.96 19.87 -4.96
N LEU A 462 30.95 20.06 -4.11
CA LEU A 462 30.93 21.18 -3.17
C LEU A 462 32.07 21.10 -2.15
N TYR A 463 32.31 19.92 -1.57
CA TYR A 463 33.40 19.70 -0.61
C TYR A 463 34.79 19.79 -1.23
N SER A 464 34.92 19.63 -2.55
CA SER A 464 36.17 19.89 -3.27
C SER A 464 36.51 21.39 -3.37
N MET A 465 35.50 22.28 -3.27
CA MET A 465 35.68 23.74 -3.42
C MET A 465 35.67 24.48 -2.07
N ILE A 466 34.90 24.00 -1.10
CA ILE A 466 34.69 24.67 0.20
C ILE A 466 34.89 23.64 1.32
N PRO A 467 35.47 24.01 2.47
CA PRO A 467 35.60 23.08 3.58
C PRO A 467 34.25 22.56 4.06
N ARG A 468 34.18 21.27 4.45
CA ARG A 468 32.94 20.61 4.94
C ARG A 468 32.21 21.41 6.02
N PRO A 469 32.85 21.92 7.10
CA PRO A 469 32.15 22.65 8.15
C PRO A 469 31.46 23.92 7.62
N ILE A 470 32.07 24.58 6.65
CA ILE A 470 31.56 25.80 6.04
C ILE A 470 30.43 25.49 5.06
N ALA A 471 30.57 24.44 4.24
CA ALA A 471 29.53 23.97 3.32
C ALA A 471 28.26 23.53 4.05
N GLU A 472 28.38 22.89 5.22
CA GLU A 472 27.23 22.53 6.07
C GLU A 472 26.52 23.75 6.67
N ARG A 473 27.28 24.74 7.17
CA ARG A 473 26.71 26.01 7.66
C ARG A 473 25.99 26.78 6.55
N MET A 474 26.56 26.81 5.34
CA MET A 474 25.91 27.38 4.15
C MET A 474 24.60 26.65 3.80
N ARG A 475 24.56 25.31 3.91
CA ARG A 475 23.34 24.52 3.68
C ARG A 475 22.23 24.85 4.68
N LYS A 476 22.59 25.16 5.93
CA LYS A 476 21.66 25.60 6.97
C LYS A 476 21.21 27.07 6.81
N SER A 477 21.67 27.77 5.77
CA SER A 477 21.41 29.20 5.53
C SER A 477 21.86 30.09 6.70
N GLU A 478 22.95 29.74 7.38
CA GLU A 478 23.54 30.60 8.41
C GLU A 478 24.20 31.83 7.76
N GLU A 479 23.80 33.04 8.16
CA GLU A 479 24.27 34.31 7.58
C GLU A 479 25.75 34.62 7.90
N HIS A 480 26.34 33.96 8.90
CA HIS A 480 27.65 34.31 9.47
C HIS A 480 28.73 33.31 9.05
N VAL A 481 29.12 33.34 7.76
CA VAL A 481 30.21 32.50 7.20
C VAL A 481 31.60 33.12 7.42
N CYS A 482 31.70 34.17 8.24
CA CYS A 482 32.94 34.87 8.54
C CYS A 482 33.33 34.62 10.01
N GLN A 483 34.56 34.17 10.23
CA GLN A 483 35.08 33.82 11.55
C GLN A 483 36.50 34.36 11.73
N SER A 484 36.77 34.94 12.90
CA SER A 484 38.13 35.31 13.31
C SER A 484 38.82 34.13 13.98
N PHE A 485 40.07 33.88 13.62
CA PHE A 485 40.95 32.88 14.21
C PHE A 485 42.15 33.60 14.81
N GLU A 486 42.40 33.40 16.11
CA GLU A 486 43.49 34.08 16.82
C GLU A 486 44.86 33.49 16.47
N GLU A 487 44.93 32.17 16.29
CA GLU A 487 46.15 31.46 15.99
C GLU A 487 45.97 30.52 14.80
N VAL A 488 46.56 30.89 13.66
CA VAL A 488 46.68 30.02 12.49
C VAL A 488 48.12 30.05 11.96
N SER A 489 48.49 29.04 11.18
CA SER A 489 49.74 29.04 10.41
C SER A 489 49.42 29.02 8.92
N VAL A 490 49.95 30.01 8.20
CA VAL A 490 49.77 30.13 6.76
C VAL A 490 51.08 29.74 6.08
N ILE A 491 50.99 28.85 5.10
CA ILE A 491 52.11 28.36 4.31
C ILE A 491 51.93 28.82 2.85
N PHE A 492 53.00 29.39 2.30
CA PHE A 492 53.12 29.74 0.88
C PHE A 492 54.27 28.93 0.27
N ILE A 493 54.00 28.20 -0.81
CA ILE A 493 54.97 27.39 -1.54
C ILE A 493 55.00 27.91 -2.98
N GLU A 494 56.10 28.55 -3.39
CA GLU A 494 56.27 29.00 -4.76
C GLU A 494 57.13 28.04 -5.55
N VAL A 495 56.66 27.71 -6.76
CA VAL A 495 57.39 26.90 -7.74
C VAL A 495 58.20 27.83 -8.64
N LEU A 496 59.52 27.68 -8.58
CA LEU A 496 60.50 28.42 -9.37
C LEU A 496 60.89 27.63 -10.62
N ASN A 497 61.46 28.34 -11.60
CA ASN A 497 61.96 27.78 -12.87
C ASN A 497 60.92 27.06 -13.73
N VAL A 498 59.63 27.38 -13.56
CA VAL A 498 58.54 26.82 -14.38
C VAL A 498 58.51 27.44 -15.78
N TYR A 499 58.96 28.70 -15.91
CA TYR A 499 58.94 29.47 -17.14
C TYR A 499 60.20 30.34 -17.25
N ASP A 500 60.99 30.16 -18.31
CA ASP A 500 62.08 31.06 -18.63
C ASP A 500 61.50 32.28 -19.37
N SER A 501 61.74 33.48 -18.85
CA SER A 501 61.13 34.72 -19.35
C SER A 501 61.56 35.10 -20.79
N GLY A 502 62.46 34.32 -21.39
CA GLY A 502 62.97 34.49 -22.75
C GLY A 502 62.31 33.65 -23.85
N SER A 503 61.47 32.66 -23.53
CA SER A 503 60.89 31.75 -24.55
C SER A 503 59.39 32.02 -24.83
N ASN A 504 59.09 32.56 -26.02
CA ASN A 504 57.74 32.96 -26.44
C ASN A 504 56.99 31.86 -27.23
N SER A 505 57.31 30.58 -27.04
CA SER A 505 56.65 29.50 -27.78
C SER A 505 55.40 28.97 -27.06
N ILE A 506 54.36 28.60 -27.82
CA ILE A 506 53.13 28.00 -27.27
C ILE A 506 53.43 26.65 -26.60
N GLN A 507 54.44 25.93 -27.09
CA GLN A 507 54.85 24.63 -26.54
C GLN A 507 55.45 24.77 -25.13
N ASP A 508 56.27 25.79 -24.89
CA ASP A 508 56.85 26.06 -23.57
C ASP A 508 55.76 26.41 -22.55
N ALA A 509 54.73 27.15 -22.96
CA ALA A 509 53.57 27.45 -22.11
C ALA A 509 52.76 26.19 -21.76
N MET A 510 52.54 25.28 -22.72
CA MET A 510 51.87 23.99 -22.46
C MET A 510 52.69 23.10 -21.52
N GLN A 511 54.01 23.09 -21.68
CA GLN A 511 54.92 22.35 -20.81
C GLN A 511 54.95 22.95 -19.40
N ALA A 512 54.99 24.28 -19.27
CA ALA A 512 54.91 24.99 -17.99
C ALA A 512 53.64 24.64 -17.22
N VAL A 513 52.47 24.65 -17.88
CA VAL A 513 51.19 24.24 -17.25
C VAL A 513 51.22 22.78 -16.82
N THR A 514 51.79 21.90 -17.64
CA THR A 514 51.90 20.46 -17.33
C THR A 514 52.81 20.23 -16.12
N THR A 515 53.95 20.91 -16.05
CA THR A 515 54.88 20.86 -14.92
C THR A 515 54.25 21.42 -13.66
N LEU A 516 53.55 22.56 -13.75
CA LEU A 516 52.83 23.14 -12.61
C LEU A 516 51.75 22.19 -12.08
N ASN A 517 50.97 21.58 -12.97
CA ASN A 517 49.93 20.62 -12.58
C ASN A 517 50.54 19.39 -11.90
N LYS A 518 51.68 18.86 -12.39
CA LYS A 518 52.39 17.76 -11.73
C LYS A 518 52.85 18.14 -10.32
N VAL A 519 53.47 19.31 -10.15
CA VAL A 519 53.91 19.78 -8.84
C VAL A 519 52.71 19.98 -7.91
N PHE A 520 51.65 20.62 -8.36
CA PHE A 520 50.45 20.85 -7.53
C PHE A 520 49.72 19.56 -7.16
N SER A 521 49.65 18.58 -8.07
CA SER A 521 49.12 17.25 -7.72
C SER A 521 49.99 16.56 -6.67
N ALA A 522 51.32 16.64 -6.79
CA ALA A 522 52.23 16.07 -5.78
C ALA A 522 52.08 16.76 -4.42
N LEU A 523 51.82 18.08 -4.39
CA LEU A 523 51.50 18.84 -3.18
C LEU A 523 50.14 18.42 -2.59
N ASP A 524 49.10 18.30 -3.43
CA ASP A 524 47.75 17.91 -3.01
C ASP A 524 47.75 16.50 -2.38
N GLU A 525 48.57 15.58 -2.91
CA GLU A 525 48.77 14.25 -2.32
C GLU A 525 49.45 14.28 -0.94
N GLU A 526 50.31 15.27 -0.65
CA GLU A 526 50.99 15.40 0.66
C GLU A 526 50.13 16.08 1.73
N ILE A 527 49.02 16.69 1.33
CA ILE A 527 47.97 17.13 2.24
C ILE A 527 47.17 15.89 2.67
N ILE A 528 47.84 15.03 3.43
CA ILE A 528 47.25 13.86 4.07
C ILE A 528 46.88 14.31 5.49
N SER A 529 45.62 14.72 5.69
CA SER A 529 44.92 14.86 6.99
C SER A 529 43.97 16.08 7.01
N PRO A 530 42.85 16.06 7.75
CA PRO A 530 41.95 17.22 7.96
C PRO A 530 42.61 18.48 8.57
N PHE A 531 43.90 18.48 8.91
CA PHE A 531 44.54 19.56 9.67
C PHE A 531 45.15 20.69 8.82
N VAL A 532 45.33 20.49 7.52
CA VAL A 532 45.79 21.55 6.60
C VAL A 532 44.81 21.67 5.45
N TYR A 533 44.29 22.87 5.23
CA TYR A 533 43.34 23.17 4.17
C TYR A 533 44.00 23.97 3.04
N LYS A 534 43.80 23.52 1.80
CA LYS A 534 44.20 24.25 0.58
C LYS A 534 43.24 25.41 0.35
N VAL A 535 43.77 26.64 0.36
CA VAL A 535 42.94 27.85 0.28
C VAL A 535 42.73 28.24 -1.17
N GLU A 536 43.77 28.77 -1.80
CA GLU A 536 43.76 29.23 -3.19
C GLU A 536 45.16 29.08 -3.79
N THR A 537 45.26 29.16 -5.12
CA THR A 537 46.54 29.26 -5.82
C THR A 537 46.63 30.65 -6.46
N VAL A 538 47.77 31.31 -6.29
CA VAL A 538 48.02 32.64 -6.87
C VAL A 538 49.19 32.53 -7.84
N GLY A 539 48.89 32.36 -9.12
CA GLY A 539 49.90 32.15 -10.15
C GLY A 539 50.69 30.86 -9.92
N MET A 540 51.98 30.98 -9.62
CA MET A 540 52.89 29.85 -9.34
C MET A 540 52.99 29.50 -7.85
N VAL A 541 52.15 30.14 -7.02
CA VAL A 541 52.19 30.01 -5.57
C VAL A 541 51.02 29.19 -5.05
N TYR A 542 51.33 28.20 -4.25
CA TYR A 542 50.40 27.31 -3.58
C TYR A 542 50.22 27.79 -2.13
N MET A 543 48.99 28.16 -1.76
CA MET A 543 48.65 28.63 -0.41
C MET A 543 47.83 27.58 0.34
N ALA A 544 48.30 27.22 1.53
CA ALA A 544 47.54 26.41 2.46
C ALA A 544 47.57 27.01 3.88
N VAL A 545 46.64 26.57 4.72
CA VAL A 545 46.52 27.04 6.10
C VAL A 545 46.27 25.87 7.05
N SER A 546 46.85 25.94 8.23
CA SER A 546 46.51 25.09 9.36
C SER A 546 45.93 25.93 10.50
N GLY A 547 44.92 25.40 11.19
CA GLY A 547 44.17 26.12 12.24
C GLY A 547 42.93 26.85 11.75
N ALA A 548 42.60 26.77 10.45
CA ALA A 548 41.34 27.21 9.86
C ALA A 548 40.92 26.23 8.74
N PRO A 549 39.63 25.91 8.55
CA PRO A 549 38.44 26.43 9.27
C PRO A 549 38.23 25.86 10.68
N ASP A 550 38.86 24.74 10.99
CA ASP A 550 38.79 24.13 12.32
C ASP A 550 40.00 24.56 13.16
N ILE A 551 39.72 25.02 14.39
CA ILE A 551 40.76 25.49 15.30
C ILE A 551 41.64 24.31 15.69
N ASN A 552 42.95 24.45 15.46
CA ASN A 552 43.93 23.41 15.75
C ASN A 552 45.10 23.99 16.57
N PRO A 553 45.32 23.54 17.81
CA PRO A 553 46.46 23.99 18.63
C PRO A 553 47.83 23.66 18.01
N LEU A 554 47.92 22.58 17.23
CA LEU A 554 49.16 22.09 16.60
C LEU A 554 49.37 22.68 15.19
N HIS A 555 48.76 23.83 14.89
CA HIS A 555 48.75 24.41 13.55
C HIS A 555 50.16 24.70 12.98
N ALA A 556 51.10 25.11 13.83
CA ALA A 556 52.48 25.39 13.43
C ALA A 556 53.26 24.11 13.09
N GLU A 557 53.10 23.06 13.88
CA GLU A 557 53.73 21.75 13.69
C GLU A 557 53.28 21.13 12.37
N HIS A 558 51.96 21.05 12.14
CA HIS A 558 51.41 20.50 10.90
C HIS A 558 51.85 21.26 9.65
N SER A 559 52.04 22.58 9.75
CA SER A 559 52.53 23.40 8.63
C SER A 559 54.01 23.15 8.35
N CYS A 560 54.83 23.01 9.39
CA CYS A 560 56.25 22.69 9.27
C CYS A 560 56.47 21.26 8.75
N ASP A 561 55.69 20.29 9.23
CA ASP A 561 55.77 18.92 8.76
C ASP A 561 55.36 18.80 7.28
N LEU A 562 54.31 19.52 6.87
CA LEU A 562 53.92 19.59 5.46
C LEU A 562 55.07 20.15 4.61
N ALA A 563 55.70 21.24 5.04
CA ALA A 563 56.81 21.85 4.31
C ALA A 563 58.01 20.88 4.16
N LEU A 564 58.36 20.14 5.22
CA LEU A 564 59.43 19.14 5.19
C LEU A 564 59.08 17.96 4.28
N ARG A 565 57.85 17.43 4.36
CA ARG A 565 57.37 16.34 3.50
C ARG A 565 57.38 16.73 2.02
N VAL A 566 56.87 17.92 1.72
CA VAL A 566 56.84 18.47 0.35
C VAL A 566 58.25 18.57 -0.23
N ILE A 567 59.21 19.13 0.51
CA ILE A 567 60.59 19.22 0.04
C ILE A 567 61.20 17.83 -0.18
N LYS A 568 60.94 16.88 0.71
CA LYS A 568 61.44 15.50 0.60
C LYS A 568 60.87 14.78 -0.63
N LYS A 569 59.56 14.91 -0.87
CA LYS A 569 58.88 14.31 -2.01
C LYS A 569 59.38 14.88 -3.33
N LEU A 570 59.40 16.20 -3.47
CA LEU A 570 59.84 16.85 -4.70
C LEU A 570 61.33 16.60 -5.02
N LYS A 571 62.17 16.36 -4.01
CA LYS A 571 63.55 15.90 -4.22
C LYS A 571 63.64 14.43 -4.68
N THR A 572 62.67 13.60 -4.29
CA THR A 572 62.62 12.18 -4.63
C THR A 572 62.05 11.96 -6.04
N ASP A 573 61.08 12.78 -6.45
CA ASP A 573 60.44 12.69 -7.75
C ASP A 573 61.31 13.21 -8.92
N GLU A 574 62.52 13.71 -8.65
CA GLU A 574 63.51 14.22 -9.63
C GLU A 574 62.90 15.05 -10.78
N LEU A 575 62.06 16.03 -10.44
CA LEU A 575 61.50 16.97 -11.42
C LEU A 575 62.62 17.89 -11.94
N GLU A 576 63.15 17.57 -13.13
CA GLU A 576 64.25 18.31 -13.77
C GLU A 576 64.00 19.82 -13.79
N GLY A 577 64.94 20.58 -13.22
CA GLY A 577 64.97 22.04 -13.28
C GLY A 577 64.04 22.79 -12.32
N VAL A 578 63.10 22.11 -11.66
CA VAL A 578 62.13 22.74 -10.75
C VAL A 578 62.76 22.94 -9.37
N ALA A 579 62.61 24.15 -8.82
CA ALA A 579 62.96 24.43 -7.43
C ALA A 579 61.73 25.00 -6.71
N ILE A 580 61.63 24.77 -5.40
CA ILE A 580 60.57 25.37 -4.59
C ILE A 580 61.16 26.23 -3.48
N ARG A 581 60.41 27.25 -3.06
CA ARG A 581 60.69 28.03 -1.86
C ARG A 581 59.45 28.05 -0.98
N VAL A 582 59.65 27.94 0.33
CA VAL A 582 58.54 27.81 1.28
C VAL A 582 58.65 28.91 2.34
N GLY A 583 57.56 29.65 2.55
CA GLY A 583 57.44 30.63 3.62
C GLY A 583 56.29 30.30 4.56
N ILE A 584 56.54 30.36 5.87
CA ILE A 584 55.52 30.10 6.89
C ILE A 584 55.49 31.26 7.89
N ASN A 585 54.29 31.70 8.21
CA ASN A 585 54.06 32.65 9.30
C ASN A 585 52.78 32.30 10.07
N SER A 586 52.81 32.54 11.37
CA SER A 586 51.70 32.28 12.29
C SER A 586 51.17 33.58 12.89
N GLY A 587 49.87 33.64 13.15
CA GLY A 587 49.22 34.81 13.73
C GLY A 587 47.71 34.83 13.49
N PRO A 588 47.02 35.92 13.87
CA PRO A 588 45.58 36.03 13.72
C PRO A 588 45.15 36.28 12.27
N VAL A 589 44.00 35.72 11.88
CA VAL A 589 43.37 35.90 10.56
C VAL A 589 41.85 36.00 10.67
N VAL A 590 41.22 36.60 9.68
CA VAL A 590 39.78 36.53 9.46
C VAL A 590 39.55 35.67 8.23
N ALA A 591 38.74 34.62 8.33
CA ALA A 591 38.43 33.75 7.20
C ALA A 591 36.93 33.74 6.93
N GLY A 592 36.55 33.67 5.66
CA GLY A 592 35.15 33.59 5.28
C GLY A 592 34.92 33.37 3.80
N VAL A 593 33.67 33.07 3.44
CA VAL A 593 33.27 32.82 2.05
C VAL A 593 32.97 34.13 1.33
N VAL A 594 33.63 34.34 0.20
CA VAL A 594 33.46 35.53 -0.65
C VAL A 594 32.88 35.13 -2.01
N GLY A 595 31.88 35.88 -2.46
CA GLY A 595 31.24 35.71 -3.77
C GLY A 595 29.96 34.87 -3.74
N LEU A 596 28.94 35.31 -4.49
CA LEU A 596 27.63 34.63 -4.57
C LEU A 596 27.57 33.56 -5.67
N LYS A 597 28.19 33.81 -6.83
CA LYS A 597 28.16 32.88 -7.98
C LYS A 597 29.25 31.81 -7.93
N VAL A 598 30.41 32.17 -7.40
CA VAL A 598 31.56 31.28 -7.22
C VAL A 598 32.08 31.52 -5.80
N PRO A 599 31.46 30.90 -4.79
CA PRO A 599 31.87 31.06 -3.39
C PRO A 599 33.27 30.50 -3.19
N ARG A 600 34.16 31.31 -2.59
CA ARG A 600 35.53 30.91 -2.26
C ARG A 600 35.81 31.16 -0.80
N TYR A 601 36.44 30.21 -0.13
CA TYR A 601 36.89 30.38 1.25
C TYR A 601 38.22 31.14 1.26
N CYS A 602 38.19 32.42 1.61
CA CYS A 602 39.34 33.30 1.58
C CYS A 602 39.81 33.65 3.00
N LEU A 603 41.12 33.88 3.16
CA LEU A 603 41.71 34.38 4.39
C LEU A 603 42.22 35.81 4.21
N PHE A 604 41.95 36.65 5.21
CA PHE A 604 42.34 38.05 5.26
C PHE A 604 43.10 38.33 6.55
N GLY A 605 44.15 39.15 6.45
CA GLY A 605 44.91 39.59 7.60
C GLY A 605 46.38 39.89 7.28
N ASP A 606 47.02 40.61 8.18
CA ASP A 606 48.45 40.92 8.10
C ASP A 606 49.33 39.66 8.18
N THR A 607 48.84 38.61 8.85
CA THR A 607 49.48 37.29 8.91
C THR A 607 49.67 36.66 7.53
N VAL A 608 48.67 36.77 6.64
CA VAL A 608 48.73 36.25 5.25
C VAL A 608 49.78 37.02 4.44
N ASN A 609 49.78 38.35 4.55
CA ASN A 609 50.75 39.20 3.88
C ASN A 609 52.18 38.90 4.35
N THR A 610 52.37 38.72 5.65
CA THR A 610 53.69 38.39 6.22
C THR A 610 54.16 37.00 5.78
N ALA A 611 53.27 36.00 5.69
CA ALA A 611 53.59 34.68 5.16
C ALA A 611 54.07 34.75 3.70
N SER A 612 53.35 35.48 2.84
CA SER A 612 53.77 35.73 1.45
C SER A 612 55.15 36.44 1.38
N ARG A 613 55.47 37.31 2.34
CA ARG A 613 56.81 37.92 2.40
C ARG A 613 57.91 36.94 2.82
N MET A 614 57.62 36.01 3.73
CA MET A 614 58.55 34.95 4.12
C MET A 614 58.88 34.04 2.94
N GLU A 615 57.89 33.75 2.10
CA GLU A 615 58.10 33.00 0.87
C GLU A 615 58.93 33.82 -0.15
N SER A 616 58.54 35.07 -0.44
CA SER A 616 59.24 35.88 -1.46
C SER A 616 60.71 36.19 -1.16
N SER A 617 61.10 36.22 0.11
CA SER A 617 62.48 36.46 0.56
C SER A 617 63.28 35.18 0.82
N CYS A 618 62.65 34.01 0.65
CA CYS A 618 63.24 32.70 0.86
C CYS A 618 64.20 32.31 -0.26
N GLU A 619 65.21 31.53 0.11
CA GLU A 619 66.14 30.91 -0.84
C GLU A 619 65.57 29.61 -1.42
N PRO A 620 65.97 29.22 -2.64
CA PRO A 620 65.54 27.95 -3.24
C PRO A 620 65.89 26.76 -2.34
N TRP A 621 64.97 25.80 -2.24
CA TRP A 621 65.08 24.58 -1.43
C TRP A 621 65.22 24.80 0.09
N LYS A 622 64.87 26.00 0.57
CA LYS A 622 64.82 26.33 1.99
C LYS A 622 63.38 26.61 2.44
N ILE A 623 63.17 26.52 3.75
CA ILE A 623 61.91 26.84 4.42
C ILE A 623 62.18 28.01 5.36
N GLN A 624 61.56 29.16 5.08
CA GLN A 624 61.69 30.36 5.88
C GLN A 624 60.52 30.51 6.85
N LEU A 625 60.84 30.77 8.11
CA LEU A 625 59.89 31.05 9.18
C LEU A 625 60.00 32.50 9.64
N SER A 626 58.87 33.10 10.02
CA SER A 626 58.89 34.32 10.83
C SER A 626 59.39 34.03 12.25
N GLN A 627 59.83 35.07 12.97
CA GLN A 627 60.28 34.94 14.35
C GLN A 627 59.23 34.27 15.25
N TYR A 628 57.96 34.70 15.16
CA TYR A 628 56.89 34.16 15.99
C TYR A 628 56.66 32.66 15.75
N THR A 629 56.64 32.23 14.48
CA THR A 629 56.51 30.80 14.15
C THR A 629 57.72 30.01 14.61
N ALA A 630 58.93 30.55 14.45
CA ALA A 630 60.17 29.88 14.84
C ALA A 630 60.25 29.65 16.36
N GLU A 631 59.86 30.63 17.17
CA GLU A 631 59.79 30.49 18.64
C GLU A 631 58.79 29.40 19.04
N LYS A 632 57.64 29.35 18.37
CA LYS A 632 56.59 28.35 18.63
C LYS A 632 57.08 26.93 18.34
N VAL A 633 57.65 26.67 17.17
CA VAL A 633 58.11 25.32 16.81
C VAL A 633 59.41 24.92 17.51
N ARG A 634 60.27 25.88 17.89
CA ARG A 634 61.47 25.62 18.70
C ARG A 634 61.10 25.04 20.07
N SER A 635 59.99 25.48 20.66
CA SER A 635 59.51 24.96 21.95
C SER A 635 59.13 23.47 21.89
N VAL A 636 58.79 22.97 20.70
CA VAL A 636 58.35 21.57 20.46
C VAL A 636 59.52 20.67 20.04
N GLY A 637 60.69 21.24 19.72
CA GLY A 637 61.90 20.49 19.39
C GLY A 637 62.36 20.56 17.92
N TYR A 638 61.71 21.38 17.08
CA TYR A 638 62.16 21.56 15.69
C TYR A 638 63.52 22.29 15.62
N LYS A 639 64.38 21.85 14.69
CA LYS A 639 65.71 22.47 14.47
C LYS A 639 65.56 23.72 13.61
N VAL A 640 65.72 24.88 14.24
CA VAL A 640 65.62 26.21 13.59
C VAL A 640 66.89 27.03 13.75
N GLU A 641 67.39 27.59 12.65
CA GLU A 641 68.62 28.42 12.60
C GLU A 641 68.28 29.88 12.29
N SER A 642 68.93 30.84 12.94
CA SER A 642 68.72 32.27 12.63
C SER A 642 69.40 32.63 11.31
N ARG A 643 68.63 33.22 10.39
CA ARG A 643 69.16 33.79 9.13
C ARG A 643 69.76 35.19 9.33
N GLY A 644 69.40 35.86 10.43
CA GLY A 644 69.67 37.27 10.67
C GLY A 644 68.53 38.19 10.18
N THR A 645 68.80 39.50 10.19
CA THR A 645 67.84 40.53 9.78
C THR A 645 67.76 40.61 8.26
N VAL A 646 66.56 40.42 7.73
CA VAL A 646 66.24 40.53 6.30
C VAL A 646 65.30 41.70 6.09
N LYS A 647 65.58 42.50 5.07
CA LYS A 647 64.72 43.62 4.67
C LYS A 647 63.44 43.12 4.01
N VAL A 648 62.34 43.14 4.75
CA VAL A 648 61.03 42.70 4.29
C VAL A 648 60.20 43.90 3.82
N LYS A 649 59.70 43.82 2.58
CA LYS A 649 58.88 44.88 1.96
C LYS A 649 57.65 45.19 2.81
N GLY A 650 57.57 46.43 3.31
CA GLY A 650 56.45 46.92 4.12
C GLY A 650 56.56 46.64 5.63
N LYS A 651 57.56 45.87 6.09
CA LYS A 651 57.80 45.57 7.51
C LYS A 651 59.11 46.13 8.06
N GLY A 652 60.08 46.46 7.19
CA GLY A 652 61.40 46.93 7.60
C GLY A 652 62.39 45.77 7.74
N GLU A 653 63.38 45.90 8.62
CA GLU A 653 64.30 44.81 8.97
C GLU A 653 63.61 43.86 9.94
N MET A 654 63.55 42.56 9.60
CA MET A 654 62.91 41.54 10.44
C MET A 654 63.85 40.35 10.60
N GLU A 655 63.97 39.81 11.82
CA GLU A 655 64.66 38.55 12.03
C GLU A 655 63.85 37.40 11.44
N THR A 656 64.53 36.53 10.71
CA THR A 656 63.93 35.37 10.05
C THR A 656 64.74 34.12 10.35
N TYR A 657 64.10 32.97 10.26
CA TYR A 657 64.69 31.69 10.66
C TYR A 657 64.55 30.66 9.54
N TRP A 658 65.53 29.78 9.43
CA TRP A 658 65.47 28.60 8.58
C TRP A 658 64.98 27.41 9.38
N LEU A 659 64.02 26.68 8.84
CA LEU A 659 63.67 25.34 9.35
C LEU A 659 64.60 24.31 8.69
N LEU A 660 65.35 23.57 9.51
CA LEU A 660 66.32 22.58 9.04
C LEU A 660 65.77 21.16 9.07
N ASP A 661 65.17 20.77 10.18
CA ASP A 661 64.69 19.40 10.41
C ASP A 661 63.53 19.36 11.41
N GLY A 662 62.81 18.24 11.40
CA GLY A 662 61.75 17.94 12.35
C GLY A 662 62.28 17.76 13.79
N PRO A 663 61.38 17.59 14.77
CA PRO A 663 61.79 17.20 16.11
C PRO A 663 62.53 15.86 16.06
N GLU A 664 63.60 15.72 16.84
CA GLU A 664 64.24 14.42 17.03
C GLU A 664 63.22 13.50 17.72
N THR A 665 62.65 12.56 16.96
CA THR A 665 61.70 11.54 17.44
C THR A 665 62.35 10.58 18.44
#